data_AF-A0A5B6WNS9-F1
#
_entry.id   AF-A0A5B6WNS9-F1
#
_cell.length_a   1.000
_cell.length_b   1.000
_cell.length_c   1.000
_cell.angle_alpha   90.00
_cell.angle_beta   90.00
_cell.angle_gamma   90.00
#
_symmetry.space_group_name_H-M   'P 1'
#
loop_
_entity.id
_entity.type
_entity.pdbx_description
1 polymer ?
#
loop_
_entity_poly.entity_id
_entity_poly.type
_entity_poly.pdbx_seq_one_letter_code
_entity_poly.pdbx_strand_id
1 'polypeptide(L)'
;MEISLQKNNLITMQLILVCADLLFSGFEANALPYDYTASIECLETPLKPLHGGGIILNPELNMGLKGWQAFGDAKIEQRELAGNKFVAVHARNHPTDSISQKLYLQQETLYSFSAWIQVSEGNEAVAAVFKTGTGFKHGGAVVAESKCWSMLKGGFTSDATGPAELYFESKNTSIEIWVDSISLQPFTTEEWASHQDQNIKKVRKAKVRIQAIDKQGNPLSNATITIQQNKPGFPIGCAINKNILINTPYQKWFTSRFTVTTFEDEMKWYSTEVSPGHEDYTSADALLSFAKQHNIAVRGHNVLWDDPKYQPGWLYSLSPAELSNAVHKRIVSVMSRYKGQLIAWDVVNENLHFSFFESKLGDQATPNFYRLAHAVDWSVPLFLNEYNTIEDSRDGAATPAKYLQKLRQIQGLTRNAKMGIGLESHFGTPNLAFMRASLDTLGATGLPIWLTELDVLSGPNQAKYLEQILMEAYSHPKVDGIVIWAAWKPQGCYRMCLTDNNFNNLATGNVVDNLLRQWRSRAVSGLTDTRGFFEATLFHGDYEINITHPSSPAHSFVVVSTNASLQSPLTFQDMASFLSPMTILQQWRQCLATPKRAQYGGGMIGFNQRTNGSTLSSELGVSNDGLHNTTLSLKTVKLEKGNLYTFSAWVQISNGSESETVAVAFKASNGELVHGGETMAKQGCWSMLKGGIVAEFTGVVEILLMSKAMEIRVDNVSLQPFTAKEWRSHQDKSIDKVRKKKVSFKVTYANGTAADGALVLILQTKSGFPFGCGMNHYIVTDEAYRQWFASRFKVTSFTNEMKWYSTEKTRGVENYTVADAMVNFAEQNGISIRGHNVFWDNRVMQPKWVKDLPPAELMKAATRRLNSVVSRYAGRLIGWDVMNENLHFRFFEDKLGENASSMFYSMAYHLDPSTTLFMNEYNTIENSKDHTATACKYKEELEKILSFPGNAGLKAAIGLEGHFRDPKPNIAYMRSALDILGTMGLPIWLTEVDVGGGPDQAHNLEDILREGYSHPAVEGIIIFGGPIAAGFKCMTLENYDFEPTPVGEVVDKLINEWKSGSRQVRTDSRGMSEILLFHGDYRVKVSHPLINSSMSINFKVTKETENITVLLQFDA
;
A
#
# COMPACT_ATOMS: atom_id res chain seq x y z
N MET A 1 -33.00 35.79 -49.61
CA MET A 1 -33.10 36.45 -48.30
C MET A 1 -33.03 35.47 -47.12
N GLU A 2 -33.32 34.17 -47.32
CA GLU A 2 -33.21 33.13 -46.27
C GLU A 2 -31.78 32.66 -45.94
N ILE A 3 -30.80 32.89 -46.81
CA ILE A 3 -29.39 32.49 -46.57
C ILE A 3 -28.67 33.45 -45.59
N SER A 4 -29.20 34.67 -45.39
CA SER A 4 -28.64 35.65 -44.43
C SER A 4 -29.08 35.37 -42.98
N LEU A 5 -30.27 34.79 -42.79
CA LEU A 5 -30.82 34.46 -41.46
C LEU A 5 -30.17 33.21 -40.83
N GLN A 6 -29.71 32.24 -41.63
CA GLN A 6 -29.01 31.05 -41.11
C GLN A 6 -27.56 31.33 -40.69
N LYS A 7 -26.87 32.30 -41.32
CA LYS A 7 -25.49 32.67 -40.91
C LYS A 7 -25.46 33.47 -39.60
N ASN A 8 -26.45 34.33 -39.36
CA ASN A 8 -26.52 35.06 -38.08
C ASN A 8 -26.91 34.16 -36.90
N ASN A 9 -27.76 33.13 -37.09
CA ASN A 9 -28.10 32.20 -36.00
C ASN A 9 -26.94 31.27 -35.61
N LEU A 10 -26.06 30.90 -36.55
CA LEU A 10 -24.88 30.08 -36.25
C LEU A 10 -23.79 30.86 -35.49
N ILE A 11 -23.60 32.13 -35.84
CA ILE A 11 -22.66 33.02 -35.14
C ILE A 11 -23.22 33.38 -33.74
N THR A 12 -24.54 33.56 -33.60
CA THR A 12 -25.18 33.82 -32.31
C THR A 12 -25.17 32.57 -31.40
N MET A 13 -25.35 31.36 -31.93
CA MET A 13 -25.17 30.11 -31.15
C MET A 13 -23.71 29.85 -30.76
N GLN A 14 -22.75 30.18 -31.62
CA GLN A 14 -21.32 30.08 -31.27
C GLN A 14 -20.90 31.14 -30.26
N LEU A 15 -21.44 32.36 -30.32
CA LEU A 15 -21.24 33.37 -29.27
C LEU A 15 -21.94 33.00 -27.97
N ILE A 16 -23.09 32.31 -27.98
CA ILE A 16 -23.76 31.83 -26.75
C ILE A 16 -23.00 30.62 -26.15
N LEU A 17 -22.42 29.73 -26.95
CA LEU A 17 -21.57 28.64 -26.43
C LEU A 17 -20.20 29.12 -25.95
N VAL A 18 -19.57 30.07 -26.64
CA VAL A 18 -18.30 30.66 -26.21
C VAL A 18 -18.51 31.59 -25.01
N CYS A 19 -19.64 32.30 -24.93
CA CYS A 19 -20.03 33.00 -23.70
C CYS A 19 -20.42 32.04 -22.59
N ALA A 20 -20.98 30.85 -22.84
CA ALA A 20 -21.24 29.87 -21.79
C ALA A 20 -19.93 29.31 -21.20
N ASP A 21 -18.93 29.00 -22.03
CA ASP A 21 -17.62 28.57 -21.54
C ASP A 21 -16.83 29.72 -20.86
N LEU A 22 -17.05 30.98 -21.24
CA LEU A 22 -16.51 32.18 -20.55
C LEU A 22 -17.34 32.64 -19.33
N LEU A 23 -18.60 32.21 -19.21
CA LEU A 23 -19.46 32.47 -18.05
C LEU A 23 -19.33 31.36 -16.98
N PHE A 24 -18.76 30.19 -17.32
CA PHE A 24 -18.32 29.19 -16.36
C PHE A 24 -16.83 29.29 -15.97
N SER A 25 -16.07 30.25 -16.51
CA SER A 25 -14.93 30.84 -15.78
C SER A 25 -15.41 31.89 -14.76
N GLY A 26 -16.56 31.62 -14.14
CA GLY A 26 -17.19 32.42 -13.11
C GLY A 26 -16.52 32.16 -11.76
N PHE A 27 -15.71 33.13 -11.33
CA PHE A 27 -15.25 33.34 -9.97
C PHE A 27 -14.76 32.08 -9.23
N GLU A 28 -13.44 31.88 -9.21
CA GLU A 28 -12.79 31.35 -8.01
C GLU A 28 -13.03 32.36 -6.87
N ALA A 29 -14.27 32.42 -6.38
CA ALA A 29 -14.54 32.94 -5.07
C ALA A 29 -13.75 32.06 -4.09
N ASN A 30 -12.98 32.68 -3.20
CA ASN A 30 -12.35 32.02 -2.07
C ASN A 30 -13.44 31.39 -1.18
N ALA A 31 -14.01 30.26 -1.59
CA ALA A 31 -14.90 29.48 -0.75
C ALA A 31 -14.08 29.00 0.44
N LEU A 32 -14.62 29.18 1.65
CA LEU A 32 -13.99 28.68 2.86
C LEU A 32 -13.70 27.18 2.68
N PRO A 33 -12.45 26.69 2.83
CA PRO A 33 -12.14 25.30 2.57
C PRO A 33 -12.83 24.38 3.58
N TYR A 34 -13.40 23.26 3.11
CA TYR A 34 -13.87 22.18 3.98
C TYR A 34 -12.70 21.32 4.45
N ASP A 35 -12.68 20.98 5.74
CA ASP A 35 -11.64 20.14 6.33
C ASP A 35 -12.07 18.67 6.38
N TYR A 36 -11.45 17.84 5.54
CA TYR A 36 -11.70 16.39 5.42
C TYR A 36 -10.99 15.57 6.52
N THR A 37 -10.26 16.19 7.45
CA THR A 37 -9.53 15.46 8.50
C THR A 37 -10.48 14.88 9.54
N ALA A 38 -10.22 13.64 9.96
CA ALA A 38 -10.90 12.99 11.06
C ALA A 38 -9.87 12.12 11.81
N SER A 39 -9.91 12.15 13.15
CA SER A 39 -9.13 11.24 13.99
C SER A 39 -10.01 10.05 14.36
N ILE A 40 -9.48 8.85 14.15
CA ILE A 40 -10.07 7.60 14.66
C ILE A 40 -9.31 7.08 15.89
N GLU A 41 -8.18 7.70 16.22
CA GLU A 41 -7.39 7.38 17.40
C GLU A 41 -7.88 8.18 18.61
N CYS A 42 -7.81 7.56 19.79
CA CYS A 42 -8.04 8.22 21.06
C CYS A 42 -6.74 8.90 21.50
N LEU A 43 -6.76 10.23 21.67
CA LEU A 43 -5.55 11.02 21.88
C LEU A 43 -5.38 11.46 23.33
N GLU A 44 -4.15 11.54 23.83
CA GLU A 44 -3.87 12.04 25.18
C GLU A 44 -4.33 13.50 25.37
N THR A 45 -4.19 14.33 24.33
CA THR A 45 -4.64 15.72 24.29
C THR A 45 -5.50 15.97 23.05
N PRO A 46 -6.59 16.74 23.14
CA PRO A 46 -7.42 17.04 21.99
C PRO A 46 -6.65 17.94 21.00
N LEU A 47 -6.90 17.75 19.70
CA LEU A 47 -6.40 18.69 18.70
C LEU A 47 -7.20 20.00 18.76
N LYS A 48 -6.66 21.06 18.14
CA LYS A 48 -7.36 22.34 17.99
C LYS A 48 -8.70 22.18 17.25
N PRO A 49 -9.69 23.03 17.53
CA PRO A 49 -10.97 22.98 16.85
C PRO A 49 -10.79 23.19 15.35
N LEU A 50 -11.48 22.38 14.55
CA LEU A 50 -11.54 22.58 13.10
C LEU A 50 -12.08 23.99 12.80
N HIS A 51 -11.65 24.58 11.68
CA HIS A 51 -12.08 25.93 11.27
C HIS A 51 -11.91 27.02 12.35
N GLY A 52 -11.00 26.82 13.32
CA GLY A 52 -10.83 27.74 14.45
C GLY A 52 -12.06 27.87 15.35
N GLY A 53 -12.97 26.90 15.32
CA GLY A 53 -14.24 26.89 16.08
C GLY A 53 -15.48 27.36 15.30
N GLY A 54 -15.29 27.96 14.11
CA GLY A 54 -16.40 28.48 13.31
C GLY A 54 -17.23 29.52 14.07
N ILE A 55 -18.54 29.28 14.20
CA ILE A 55 -19.45 30.20 14.92
C ILE A 55 -19.52 29.94 16.44
N ILE A 56 -18.75 28.98 16.97
CA ILE A 56 -18.72 28.67 18.40
C ILE A 56 -17.92 29.75 19.15
N LEU A 57 -18.51 30.28 20.22
CA LEU A 57 -17.82 31.15 21.17
C LEU A 57 -17.01 30.31 22.16
N ASN A 58 -15.78 30.74 22.43
CA ASN A 58 -14.86 30.05 23.34
C ASN A 58 -14.71 28.55 23.00
N PRO A 59 -14.29 28.21 21.76
CA PRO A 59 -14.31 26.83 21.23
C PRO A 59 -13.31 25.90 21.91
N GLU A 60 -12.19 26.43 22.38
CA GLU A 60 -11.17 25.70 23.17
C GLU A 60 -11.38 25.83 24.68
N LEU A 61 -12.51 26.43 25.09
CA LEU A 61 -12.90 26.58 26.50
C LEU A 61 -11.85 27.24 27.41
N ASN A 62 -10.87 27.97 26.86
CA ASN A 62 -9.77 28.58 27.61
C ASN A 62 -10.20 29.81 28.43
N MET A 63 -11.35 30.41 28.15
CA MET A 63 -11.87 31.61 28.82
C MET A 63 -12.90 31.30 29.93
N GLY A 64 -12.78 30.15 30.61
CA GLY A 64 -13.76 29.70 31.59
C GLY A 64 -15.08 29.32 30.92
N LEU A 65 -16.20 29.57 31.60
CA LEU A 65 -17.54 29.28 31.09
C LEU A 65 -18.11 30.39 30.18
N LYS A 66 -17.28 31.32 29.69
CA LYS A 66 -17.76 32.44 28.85
C LYS A 66 -18.44 31.91 27.59
N GLY A 67 -19.73 32.24 27.42
CA GLY A 67 -20.55 31.79 26.29
C GLY A 67 -21.16 30.39 26.44
N TRP A 68 -20.91 29.72 27.57
CA TRP A 68 -21.43 28.38 27.86
C TRP A 68 -22.23 28.38 29.16
N GLN A 69 -23.27 27.56 29.21
CA GLN A 69 -24.15 27.42 30.38
C GLN A 69 -24.53 25.95 30.58
N ALA A 70 -25.07 25.62 31.75
CA ALA A 70 -25.63 24.29 31.96
C ALA A 70 -26.91 24.12 31.13
N PHE A 71 -27.11 22.91 30.64
CA PHE A 71 -28.35 22.44 30.01
C PHE A 71 -29.01 21.41 30.94
N GLY A 72 -30.31 21.58 31.18
CA GLY A 72 -31.03 20.80 32.18
C GLY A 72 -30.53 21.12 33.60
N ASP A 73 -30.44 20.09 34.44
CA ASP A 73 -30.04 20.22 35.85
C ASP A 73 -28.55 19.91 36.10
N ALA A 74 -27.76 19.85 35.02
CA ALA A 74 -26.32 19.57 35.10
C ALA A 74 -25.57 20.65 35.90
N LYS A 75 -24.47 20.25 36.52
CA LYS A 75 -23.43 21.18 36.96
C LYS A 75 -22.28 21.17 35.95
N ILE A 76 -21.79 22.35 35.63
CA ILE A 76 -20.64 22.52 34.73
C ILE A 76 -19.55 23.33 35.42
N GLU A 77 -18.30 22.92 35.21
CA GLU A 77 -17.14 23.67 35.67
C GLU A 77 -15.98 23.50 34.70
N GLN A 78 -15.15 24.54 34.58
CA GLN A 78 -13.91 24.44 33.84
C GLN A 78 -12.88 23.72 34.71
N ARG A 79 -12.23 22.70 34.16
CA ARG A 79 -11.11 21.98 34.78
C ARG A 79 -9.89 22.05 33.89
N GLU A 80 -8.73 21.76 34.48
CA GLU A 80 -7.47 21.70 33.76
C GLU A 80 -6.77 20.37 34.09
N LEU A 81 -6.31 19.66 33.06
CA LEU A 81 -5.54 18.43 33.19
C LEU A 81 -4.40 18.45 32.16
N ALA A 82 -3.17 18.20 32.61
CA ALA A 82 -1.98 18.20 31.75
C ALA A 82 -1.83 19.47 30.87
N GLY A 83 -2.24 20.64 31.38
CA GLY A 83 -2.19 21.91 30.66
C GLY A 83 -3.34 22.13 29.65
N ASN A 84 -4.25 21.16 29.51
CA ASN A 84 -5.46 21.32 28.70
C ASN A 84 -6.64 21.78 29.56
N LYS A 85 -7.31 22.86 29.15
CA LYS A 85 -8.50 23.39 29.83
C LYS A 85 -9.76 22.93 29.10
N PHE A 86 -10.66 22.32 29.82
CA PHE A 86 -11.90 21.77 29.27
C PHE A 86 -13.07 22.02 30.23
N VAL A 87 -14.29 21.75 29.78
CA VAL A 87 -15.47 21.78 30.68
C VAL A 87 -15.91 20.38 31.00
N ALA A 88 -16.01 20.09 32.30
CA ALA A 88 -16.60 18.86 32.82
C ALA A 88 -18.07 19.10 33.15
N VAL A 89 -18.94 18.24 32.62
CA VAL A 89 -20.36 18.16 32.96
C VAL A 89 -20.55 17.03 33.96
N HIS A 90 -21.04 17.36 35.15
CA HIS A 90 -21.21 16.41 36.24
C HIS A 90 -22.55 16.61 36.96
N ALA A 91 -22.85 15.74 37.93
CA ALA A 91 -24.14 15.72 38.65
C ALA A 91 -25.35 15.69 37.70
N ARG A 92 -25.26 14.85 36.67
CA ARG A 92 -26.29 14.67 35.63
C ARG A 92 -27.40 13.75 36.14
N ASN A 93 -28.65 14.16 35.97
CA ASN A 93 -29.84 13.38 36.36
C ASN A 93 -30.62 12.85 35.15
N HIS A 94 -30.49 13.51 34.00
CA HIS A 94 -31.11 13.13 32.73
C HIS A 94 -30.05 12.92 31.63
N PRO A 95 -30.29 12.04 30.62
CA PRO A 95 -29.34 11.81 29.53
C PRO A 95 -28.93 13.08 28.76
N THR A 96 -29.80 14.08 28.74
CA THR A 96 -29.58 15.38 28.07
C THR A 96 -28.87 16.41 28.95
N ASP A 97 -28.70 16.16 30.25
CA ASP A 97 -28.02 17.09 31.17
C ASP A 97 -26.57 17.28 30.72
N SER A 98 -26.22 18.51 30.37
CA SER A 98 -24.99 18.80 29.61
C SER A 98 -24.49 20.24 29.76
N ILE A 99 -23.44 20.56 29.01
CA ILE A 99 -23.05 21.94 28.67
C ILE A 99 -23.83 22.38 27.42
N SER A 100 -24.26 23.63 27.35
CA SER A 100 -24.87 24.21 26.15
C SER A 100 -24.34 25.58 25.75
N GLN A 101 -24.51 25.87 24.46
CA GLN A 101 -24.33 27.20 23.89
C GLN A 101 -25.51 27.53 22.98
N LYS A 102 -26.06 28.74 23.17
CA LYS A 102 -27.09 29.29 22.28
C LYS A 102 -26.45 29.82 21.01
N LEU A 103 -27.04 29.49 19.88
CA LEU A 103 -26.57 29.75 18.54
C LEU A 103 -27.71 30.36 17.72
N TYR A 104 -27.38 30.92 16.57
CA TYR A 104 -28.36 31.37 15.60
C TYR A 104 -28.07 30.71 14.25
N LEU A 105 -29.00 29.84 13.83
CA LEU A 105 -28.86 29.08 12.60
C LEU A 105 -29.55 29.80 11.44
N GLN A 106 -29.06 29.55 10.24
CA GLN A 106 -29.61 30.05 8.99
C GLN A 106 -30.26 28.89 8.23
N GLN A 107 -31.45 29.11 7.67
CA GLN A 107 -32.16 28.16 6.84
C GLN A 107 -31.31 27.74 5.63
N GLU A 108 -31.43 26.48 5.20
CA GLU A 108 -30.74 25.90 4.03
C GLU A 108 -29.21 25.94 4.11
N THR A 109 -28.65 26.23 5.28
CA THR A 109 -27.21 26.22 5.54
C THR A 109 -26.77 24.83 6.01
N LEU A 110 -25.65 24.36 5.47
CA LEU A 110 -25.01 23.11 5.87
C LEU A 110 -23.98 23.40 6.95
N TYR A 111 -24.11 22.73 8.09
CA TYR A 111 -23.22 22.91 9.23
C TYR A 111 -22.31 21.70 9.38
N SER A 112 -21.00 21.93 9.29
CA SER A 112 -19.97 20.96 9.66
C SER A 112 -19.68 21.08 11.15
N PHE A 113 -19.77 19.97 11.88
CA PHE A 113 -19.60 19.92 13.32
C PHE A 113 -18.43 19.02 13.72
N SER A 114 -17.66 19.46 14.71
CA SER A 114 -16.70 18.61 15.39
C SER A 114 -16.52 19.00 16.84
N ALA A 115 -16.23 18.04 17.70
CA ALA A 115 -15.83 18.28 19.09
C ALA A 115 -14.90 17.16 19.57
N TRP A 116 -14.11 17.43 20.58
CA TRP A 116 -13.36 16.41 21.30
C TRP A 116 -14.08 16.08 22.60
N ILE A 117 -14.33 14.78 22.80
CA ILE A 117 -15.12 14.27 23.91
C ILE A 117 -14.29 13.24 24.68
N GLN A 118 -14.29 13.37 25.99
CA GLN A 118 -13.77 12.37 26.92
C GLN A 118 -14.84 12.07 27.98
N VAL A 119 -14.80 10.88 28.57
CA VAL A 119 -15.67 10.52 29.71
C VAL A 119 -14.87 10.19 30.96
N SER A 120 -15.48 10.31 32.14
CA SER A 120 -14.78 10.05 33.40
C SER A 120 -14.41 8.58 33.61
N GLU A 121 -15.20 7.65 33.07
CA GLU A 121 -15.02 6.21 33.27
C GLU A 121 -15.51 5.41 32.06
N GLY A 122 -14.79 4.33 31.73
CA GLY A 122 -15.20 3.38 30.71
C GLY A 122 -15.23 3.97 29.31
N ASN A 123 -16.13 3.44 28.48
CA ASN A 123 -16.41 3.89 27.13
C ASN A 123 -17.91 4.12 26.97
N GLU A 124 -18.31 5.26 26.44
CA GLU A 124 -19.72 5.63 26.35
C GLU A 124 -20.04 6.34 25.04
N ALA A 125 -21.24 6.09 24.51
CA ALA A 125 -21.74 6.82 23.36
C ALA A 125 -22.16 8.23 23.77
N VAL A 126 -21.60 9.24 23.09
CA VAL A 126 -21.95 10.65 23.28
C VAL A 126 -22.35 11.23 21.94
N ALA A 127 -23.53 11.85 21.87
CA ALA A 127 -24.06 12.49 20.67
C ALA A 127 -24.19 14.01 20.86
N ALA A 128 -23.96 14.76 19.78
CA ALA A 128 -24.19 16.20 19.76
C ALA A 128 -25.58 16.50 19.19
N VAL A 129 -26.37 17.32 19.88
CA VAL A 129 -27.74 17.64 19.52
C VAL A 129 -27.95 19.15 19.51
N PHE A 130 -28.66 19.64 18.50
CA PHE A 130 -29.05 21.03 18.35
C PHE A 130 -30.56 21.13 18.49
N LYS A 131 -31.02 21.74 19.58
CA LYS A 131 -32.43 22.05 19.79
C LYS A 131 -32.78 23.32 19.01
N THR A 132 -33.70 23.24 18.07
CA THR A 132 -34.18 24.36 17.24
C THR A 132 -35.64 24.68 17.58
N GLY A 133 -36.16 25.79 17.04
CA GLY A 133 -37.60 26.10 17.14
C GLY A 133 -38.52 25.10 16.41
N THR A 134 -37.96 24.27 15.52
CA THR A 134 -38.68 23.29 14.68
C THR A 134 -38.49 21.84 15.14
N GLY A 135 -37.58 21.57 16.10
CA GLY A 135 -37.31 20.24 16.60
C GLY A 135 -35.85 20.05 17.03
N PHE A 136 -35.28 18.89 16.72
CA PHE A 136 -33.90 18.54 17.06
C PHE A 136 -33.12 18.14 15.81
N LYS A 137 -31.87 18.59 15.72
CA LYS A 137 -30.91 18.13 14.70
C LYS A 137 -29.78 17.37 15.41
N HIS A 138 -29.56 16.13 15.01
CA HIS A 138 -28.46 15.31 15.54
C HIS A 138 -27.22 15.54 14.68
N GLY A 139 -26.18 16.09 15.30
CA GLY A 139 -24.94 16.49 14.66
C GLY A 139 -23.89 15.39 14.57
N GLY A 140 -24.17 14.17 15.03
CA GLY A 140 -23.25 13.03 15.03
C GLY A 140 -22.99 12.47 16.42
N ALA A 141 -22.29 11.34 16.49
CA ALA A 141 -21.99 10.63 17.73
C ALA A 141 -20.62 9.96 17.69
N VAL A 142 -20.03 9.77 18.86
CA VAL A 142 -18.73 9.10 19.07
C VAL A 142 -18.85 8.10 20.22
N VAL A 143 -18.00 7.08 20.23
CA VAL A 143 -17.72 6.30 21.44
C VAL A 143 -16.54 6.98 22.15
N ALA A 144 -16.86 7.78 23.16
CA ALA A 144 -15.86 8.49 23.96
C ALA A 144 -15.25 7.53 24.99
N GLU A 145 -13.93 7.59 25.16
CA GLU A 145 -13.21 6.73 26.10
C GLU A 145 -12.75 7.54 27.31
N SER A 146 -12.51 6.87 28.43
CA SER A 146 -11.85 7.49 29.58
C SER A 146 -10.34 7.59 29.37
N LYS A 147 -9.72 8.65 29.91
CA LYS A 147 -8.26 8.92 29.90
C LYS A 147 -7.67 9.36 28.55
N CYS A 148 -8.47 9.46 27.50
CA CYS A 148 -8.07 10.05 26.22
C CYS A 148 -9.28 10.69 25.53
N TRP A 149 -9.01 11.56 24.57
CA TRP A 149 -9.99 12.35 23.84
C TRP A 149 -10.36 11.67 22.53
N SER A 150 -11.66 11.48 22.30
CA SER A 150 -12.22 10.94 21.07
C SER A 150 -12.84 12.06 20.23
N MET A 151 -12.55 12.08 18.94
CA MET A 151 -13.14 13.08 18.03
C MET A 151 -14.56 12.66 17.64
N LEU A 152 -15.53 13.52 17.94
CA LEU A 152 -16.86 13.50 17.35
C LEU A 152 -16.82 14.37 16.10
N LYS A 153 -17.06 13.80 14.92
CA LYS A 153 -17.24 14.56 13.67
C LYS A 153 -18.63 14.27 13.10
N GLY A 154 -19.31 15.30 12.60
CA GLY A 154 -20.61 15.15 11.99
C GLY A 154 -21.12 16.46 11.37
N GLY A 155 -22.44 16.60 11.27
CA GLY A 155 -23.04 17.79 10.68
C GLY A 155 -24.54 17.67 10.44
N PHE A 156 -25.15 18.77 10.04
CA PHE A 156 -26.57 18.81 9.69
C PHE A 156 -26.91 19.98 8.76
N THR A 157 -28.04 19.87 8.06
CA THR A 157 -28.63 21.00 7.33
C THR A 157 -29.76 21.61 8.16
N SER A 158 -29.74 22.92 8.34
CA SER A 158 -30.82 23.62 9.04
C SER A 158 -32.04 23.82 8.14
N ASP A 159 -33.23 23.56 8.65
CA ASP A 159 -34.51 23.71 7.94
C ASP A 159 -35.18 25.06 8.16
N ALA A 160 -34.72 25.84 9.16
CA ALA A 160 -35.25 27.15 9.46
C ALA A 160 -34.15 28.10 9.97
N THR A 161 -34.40 29.40 9.79
CA THR A 161 -33.59 30.46 10.40
C THR A 161 -34.11 30.74 11.80
N GLY A 162 -33.24 30.75 12.80
CA GLY A 162 -33.66 31.03 14.17
C GLY A 162 -32.69 30.58 15.24
N PRO A 163 -33.06 30.81 16.52
CA PRO A 163 -32.25 30.38 17.64
C PRO A 163 -32.17 28.85 17.72
N ALA A 164 -30.99 28.37 18.08
CA ALA A 164 -30.76 26.98 18.42
C ALA A 164 -29.91 26.86 19.69
N GLU A 165 -29.90 25.69 20.31
CA GLU A 165 -29.07 25.41 21.48
C GLU A 165 -28.37 24.07 21.29
N LEU A 166 -27.04 24.11 21.21
CA LEU A 166 -26.17 22.93 21.16
C LEU A 166 -26.05 22.34 22.56
N TYR A 167 -26.18 21.03 22.71
CA TYR A 167 -25.85 20.26 23.90
C TYR A 167 -25.38 18.85 23.53
N PHE A 168 -24.83 18.12 24.50
CA PHE A 168 -24.39 16.72 24.31
C PHE A 168 -25.23 15.76 25.14
N GLU A 169 -25.64 14.65 24.55
CA GLU A 169 -26.43 13.61 25.21
C GLU A 169 -25.65 12.31 25.39
N SER A 170 -25.89 11.64 26.50
CA SER A 170 -25.37 10.30 26.78
C SER A 170 -26.30 9.57 27.74
N LYS A 171 -26.61 8.30 27.45
CA LYS A 171 -27.58 7.50 28.22
C LYS A 171 -27.11 7.24 29.65
N ASN A 172 -25.81 7.03 29.83
CA ASN A 172 -25.22 6.84 31.15
C ASN A 172 -25.08 8.20 31.86
N THR A 173 -25.93 8.45 32.86
CA THR A 173 -25.91 9.69 33.65
C THR A 173 -24.97 9.63 34.85
N SER A 174 -24.42 8.44 35.17
CA SER A 174 -23.51 8.26 36.30
C SER A 174 -22.08 8.71 35.99
N ILE A 175 -21.76 8.92 34.71
CA ILE A 175 -20.45 9.42 34.25
C ILE A 175 -20.49 10.91 33.92
N GLU A 176 -19.33 11.54 34.05
CA GLU A 176 -19.12 12.91 33.57
C GLU A 176 -18.83 12.90 32.06
N ILE A 177 -19.29 13.95 31.37
CA ILE A 177 -18.92 14.23 29.98
C ILE A 177 -17.94 15.41 29.99
N TRP A 178 -16.78 15.24 29.39
CA TRP A 178 -15.77 16.27 29.24
C TRP A 178 -15.70 16.69 27.78
N VAL A 179 -15.79 17.99 27.53
CA VAL A 179 -15.89 18.55 26.17
C VAL A 179 -14.78 19.56 25.97
N ASP A 180 -14.18 19.57 24.77
CA ASP A 180 -13.21 20.56 24.33
C ASP A 180 -13.19 20.71 22.80
N SER A 181 -12.50 21.73 22.29
CA SER A 181 -12.21 21.98 20.88
C SER A 181 -13.46 21.84 19.98
N ILE A 182 -14.53 22.54 20.35
CA ILE A 182 -15.81 22.52 19.63
C ILE A 182 -15.74 23.42 18.40
N SER A 183 -16.23 22.93 17.27
CA SER A 183 -16.42 23.72 16.05
C SER A 183 -17.79 23.46 15.44
N LEU A 184 -18.38 24.55 14.96
CA LEU A 184 -19.57 24.52 14.11
C LEU A 184 -19.36 25.51 12.97
N GLN A 185 -19.11 25.01 11.77
CA GLN A 185 -18.82 25.83 10.60
C GLN A 185 -20.01 25.82 9.62
N PRO A 186 -20.67 26.97 9.37
CA PRO A 186 -21.66 27.08 8.30
C PRO A 186 -21.01 27.08 6.92
N PHE A 187 -21.71 26.48 5.97
CA PHE A 187 -21.44 26.52 4.54
C PHE A 187 -22.75 26.77 3.80
N THR A 188 -22.73 27.68 2.82
CA THR A 188 -23.87 27.85 1.92
C THR A 188 -23.97 26.65 0.97
N THR A 189 -25.11 26.51 0.29
CA THR A 189 -25.28 25.46 -0.73
C THR A 189 -24.29 25.64 -1.88
N GLU A 190 -23.98 26.88 -2.26
CA GLU A 190 -23.01 27.21 -3.30
C GLU A 190 -21.58 26.87 -2.89
N GLU A 191 -21.19 27.16 -1.64
CA GLU A 191 -19.87 26.77 -1.11
C GLU A 191 -19.72 25.26 -1.07
N TRP A 192 -20.76 24.54 -0.62
CA TRP A 192 -20.75 23.08 -0.54
C TRP A 192 -20.65 22.44 -1.92
N ALA A 193 -21.40 22.95 -2.90
CA ALA A 193 -21.33 22.51 -4.30
C ALA A 193 -19.95 22.83 -4.92
N SER A 194 -19.39 24.00 -4.62
CA SER A 194 -18.04 24.37 -5.04
C SER A 194 -16.99 23.38 -4.50
N HIS A 195 -17.11 22.92 -3.25
CA HIS A 195 -16.23 21.88 -2.71
C HIS A 195 -16.37 20.54 -3.44
N GLN A 196 -17.60 20.14 -3.78
CA GLN A 196 -17.84 18.92 -4.56
C GLN A 196 -17.13 19.03 -5.93
N ASP A 197 -17.30 20.15 -6.63
CA ASP A 197 -16.67 20.39 -7.93
C ASP A 197 -15.14 20.43 -7.85
N GLN A 198 -14.60 21.13 -6.85
CA GLN A 198 -13.16 21.20 -6.61
C GLN A 198 -12.59 19.80 -6.34
N ASN A 199 -13.26 19.00 -5.51
CA ASN A 199 -12.80 17.65 -5.22
C ASN A 199 -12.97 16.71 -6.40
N ILE A 200 -14.06 16.77 -7.17
CA ILE A 200 -14.22 16.01 -8.41
C ILE A 200 -13.06 16.33 -9.37
N LYS A 201 -12.74 17.61 -9.57
CA LYS A 201 -11.59 18.03 -10.38
C LYS A 201 -10.27 17.46 -9.84
N LYS A 202 -10.11 17.39 -8.52
CA LYS A 202 -8.88 16.93 -7.85
C LYS A 202 -8.72 15.40 -7.85
N VAL A 203 -9.78 14.63 -7.63
CA VAL A 203 -9.71 13.19 -7.33
C VAL A 203 -10.29 12.29 -8.42
N ARG A 204 -11.09 12.85 -9.33
CA ARG A 204 -11.71 12.10 -10.44
C ARG A 204 -11.18 12.51 -11.81
N LYS A 205 -10.40 13.58 -11.91
CA LYS A 205 -9.79 14.06 -13.15
C LYS A 205 -8.28 14.20 -13.02
N ALA A 206 -7.59 14.12 -14.15
CA ALA A 206 -6.16 14.38 -14.27
C ALA A 206 -5.88 15.28 -15.48
N LYS A 207 -4.85 16.13 -15.37
CA LYS A 207 -4.27 16.81 -16.53
C LYS A 207 -3.42 15.81 -17.29
N VAL A 208 -3.69 15.66 -18.57
CA VAL A 208 -2.88 14.88 -19.51
C VAL A 208 -2.16 15.84 -20.45
N ARG A 209 -0.89 15.55 -20.72
CA ARG A 209 -0.07 16.24 -21.72
C ARG A 209 0.37 15.20 -22.75
N ILE A 210 0.05 15.45 -24.01
CA ILE A 210 0.39 14.60 -25.16
C ILE A 210 1.36 15.39 -26.02
N GLN A 211 2.48 14.79 -26.43
CA GLN A 211 3.40 15.38 -27.39
C GLN A 211 3.31 14.64 -28.72
N ALA A 212 3.00 15.35 -29.80
CA ALA A 212 3.14 14.88 -31.16
C ALA A 212 4.55 15.18 -31.66
N ILE A 213 5.24 14.14 -32.14
CA ILE A 213 6.57 14.22 -32.73
C ILE A 213 6.58 13.47 -34.06
N ASP A 214 7.40 13.90 -35.00
CA ASP A 214 7.63 13.21 -36.27
C ASP A 214 8.53 11.97 -36.07
N LYS A 215 8.79 11.25 -37.15
CA LYS A 215 9.66 10.05 -37.11
C LYS A 215 11.11 10.36 -36.73
N GLN A 216 11.53 11.62 -36.84
CA GLN A 216 12.86 12.10 -36.51
C GLN A 216 12.95 12.64 -35.08
N GLY A 217 11.85 12.59 -34.31
CA GLY A 217 11.77 13.11 -32.95
C GLY A 217 11.57 14.62 -32.88
N ASN A 218 11.34 15.31 -34.01
CA ASN A 218 11.05 16.73 -34.01
C ASN A 218 9.59 16.96 -33.61
N PRO A 219 9.30 17.99 -32.82
CA PRO A 219 7.93 18.33 -32.50
C PRO A 219 7.08 18.67 -33.73
N LEU A 220 5.89 18.07 -33.80
CA LEU A 220 4.90 18.39 -34.82
C LEU A 220 3.98 19.49 -34.31
N SER A 221 4.27 20.74 -34.66
CA SER A 221 3.34 21.85 -34.43
C SER A 221 2.09 21.71 -35.31
N ASN A 222 0.93 22.12 -34.81
CA ASN A 222 -0.34 22.08 -35.54
C ASN A 222 -0.83 20.67 -35.94
N ALA A 223 -0.33 19.61 -35.29
CA ALA A 223 -0.98 18.31 -35.34
C ALA A 223 -2.31 18.35 -34.57
N THR A 224 -3.36 17.80 -35.15
CA THR A 224 -4.67 17.66 -34.52
C THR A 224 -4.67 16.41 -33.64
N ILE A 225 -4.91 16.59 -32.35
CA ILE A 225 -5.13 15.52 -31.38
C ILE A 225 -6.63 15.43 -31.13
N THR A 226 -7.21 14.24 -31.13
CA THR A 226 -8.58 13.96 -30.71
C THR A 226 -8.57 12.84 -29.67
N ILE A 227 -9.16 13.08 -28.50
CA ILE A 227 -9.19 12.14 -27.37
C ILE A 227 -10.64 11.80 -27.07
N GLN A 228 -10.98 10.51 -27.03
CA GLN A 228 -12.34 9.99 -26.78
C GLN A 228 -12.33 8.97 -25.64
N GLN A 229 -13.18 9.12 -24.64
CA GLN A 229 -13.25 8.15 -23.54
C GLN A 229 -14.04 6.90 -23.95
N ASN A 230 -13.46 5.73 -23.75
CA ASN A 230 -14.07 4.43 -24.04
C ASN A 230 -14.74 3.82 -22.81
N LYS A 231 -14.08 3.90 -21.64
CA LYS A 231 -14.58 3.33 -20.39
C LYS A 231 -14.39 4.30 -19.21
N PRO A 232 -15.40 4.54 -18.37
CA PRO A 232 -15.22 5.27 -17.12
C PRO A 232 -14.31 4.51 -16.13
N GLY A 233 -13.48 5.24 -15.37
CA GLY A 233 -12.57 4.64 -14.38
C GLY A 233 -13.19 4.44 -12.99
N PHE A 234 -14.33 5.06 -12.71
CA PHE A 234 -15.04 4.93 -11.43
C PHE A 234 -16.22 3.95 -11.58
N PRO A 235 -16.31 2.88 -10.76
CA PRO A 235 -17.35 1.87 -10.89
C PRO A 235 -18.70 2.39 -10.37
N ILE A 236 -19.63 2.55 -11.30
CA ILE A 236 -21.04 2.80 -11.01
C ILE A 236 -21.83 1.62 -11.56
N GLY A 237 -22.60 1.02 -10.66
CA GLY A 237 -23.37 -0.18 -10.90
C GLY A 237 -24.83 -0.04 -10.50
N CYS A 238 -25.60 -1.05 -10.87
CA CYS A 238 -26.96 -1.24 -10.38
C CYS A 238 -27.17 -2.75 -10.16
N ALA A 239 -27.95 -3.10 -9.14
CA ALA A 239 -28.31 -4.49 -8.88
C ALA A 239 -29.12 -5.10 -10.04
N ILE A 240 -28.97 -6.41 -10.24
CA ILE A 240 -29.77 -7.19 -11.19
C ILE A 240 -30.38 -8.41 -10.49
N ASN A 241 -31.42 -8.96 -11.09
CA ASN A 241 -32.06 -10.21 -10.67
C ASN A 241 -32.32 -11.09 -11.90
N LYS A 242 -32.80 -12.32 -11.68
CA LYS A 242 -33.02 -13.34 -12.73
C LYS A 242 -33.91 -12.87 -13.90
N ASN A 243 -34.74 -11.84 -13.74
CA ASN A 243 -35.60 -11.35 -14.83
C ASN A 243 -34.78 -10.82 -16.02
N ILE A 244 -33.54 -10.38 -15.80
CA ILE A 244 -32.64 -9.92 -16.87
C ILE A 244 -32.31 -11.04 -17.86
N LEU A 245 -32.29 -12.30 -17.43
CA LEU A 245 -31.87 -13.44 -18.26
C LEU A 245 -32.81 -13.68 -19.45
N ILE A 246 -34.09 -13.34 -19.32
CA ILE A 246 -35.11 -13.57 -20.34
C ILE A 246 -35.65 -12.29 -20.99
N ASN A 247 -35.27 -11.11 -20.49
CA ASN A 247 -35.80 -9.83 -20.94
C ASN A 247 -34.75 -9.04 -21.75
N THR A 248 -34.80 -9.17 -23.08
CA THR A 248 -33.84 -8.49 -23.98
C THR A 248 -33.84 -6.95 -23.83
N PRO A 249 -35.00 -6.26 -23.73
CA PRO A 249 -35.03 -4.84 -23.40
C PRO A 249 -34.29 -4.49 -22.10
N TYR A 250 -34.46 -5.29 -21.03
CA TYR A 250 -33.73 -5.08 -19.77
C TYR A 250 -32.22 -5.22 -19.96
N GLN A 251 -31.78 -6.27 -20.66
CA GLN A 251 -30.36 -6.48 -20.94
C GLN A 251 -29.75 -5.27 -21.66
N LYS A 252 -30.41 -4.76 -22.71
CA LYS A 252 -29.94 -3.58 -23.47
C LYS A 252 -29.92 -2.31 -22.62
N TRP A 253 -30.98 -2.09 -21.84
CA TRP A 253 -31.07 -0.92 -20.96
C TRP A 253 -29.97 -0.94 -19.89
N PHE A 254 -29.69 -2.10 -19.30
CA PHE A 254 -28.70 -2.26 -18.24
C PHE A 254 -27.26 -2.16 -18.76
N THR A 255 -26.92 -2.96 -19.78
CA THR A 255 -25.54 -3.11 -20.29
C THR A 255 -25.00 -1.86 -20.99
N SER A 256 -25.87 -0.93 -21.39
CA SER A 256 -25.47 0.38 -21.93
C SER A 256 -25.04 1.39 -20.87
N ARG A 257 -25.23 1.10 -19.58
CA ARG A 257 -25.02 2.05 -18.47
C ARG A 257 -23.99 1.58 -17.46
N PHE A 258 -24.13 0.34 -16.99
CA PHE A 258 -23.44 -0.11 -15.78
C PHE A 258 -22.27 -1.04 -16.09
N THR A 259 -21.21 -0.88 -15.30
CA THR A 259 -19.97 -1.67 -15.44
C THR A 259 -19.73 -2.61 -14.26
N VAL A 260 -20.52 -2.47 -13.19
CA VAL A 260 -20.51 -3.31 -12.00
C VAL A 260 -21.95 -3.66 -11.62
N THR A 261 -22.15 -4.81 -11.00
CA THR A 261 -23.45 -5.25 -10.49
C THR A 261 -23.29 -6.09 -9.22
N THR A 262 -24.43 -6.37 -8.61
CA THR A 262 -24.63 -7.32 -7.52
C THR A 262 -25.98 -7.99 -7.74
N PHE A 263 -26.21 -9.17 -7.16
CA PHE A 263 -27.47 -9.90 -7.34
C PHE A 263 -28.42 -9.60 -6.19
N GLU A 264 -29.69 -9.32 -6.49
CA GLU A 264 -30.70 -8.87 -5.51
C GLU A 264 -30.93 -9.93 -4.42
N ASP A 265 -31.06 -11.20 -4.83
CA ASP A 265 -31.37 -12.32 -3.92
C ASP A 265 -30.60 -13.61 -4.24
N GLU A 266 -30.12 -13.78 -5.47
CA GLU A 266 -29.76 -15.08 -6.03
C GLU A 266 -28.52 -15.72 -5.39
N MET A 267 -27.71 -14.96 -4.64
CA MET A 267 -26.56 -15.49 -3.89
C MET A 267 -26.81 -15.59 -2.37
N LYS A 268 -27.94 -15.09 -1.85
CA LYS A 268 -28.24 -15.13 -0.41
C LYS A 268 -28.53 -16.54 0.08
N TRP A 269 -28.29 -16.80 1.37
CA TRP A 269 -28.34 -18.16 1.91
C TRP A 269 -29.75 -18.78 1.80
N TYR A 270 -30.80 -18.01 2.11
CA TYR A 270 -32.19 -18.48 1.97
C TYR A 270 -32.59 -18.79 0.53
N SER A 271 -31.92 -18.22 -0.47
CA SER A 271 -32.20 -18.50 -1.88
C SER A 271 -31.50 -19.76 -2.38
N THR A 272 -30.32 -20.05 -1.82
CA THR A 272 -29.39 -21.06 -2.34
C THR A 272 -29.37 -22.33 -1.53
N GLU A 273 -29.89 -22.35 -0.29
CA GLU A 273 -29.98 -23.57 0.55
C GLU A 273 -31.27 -23.56 1.41
N VAL A 274 -32.42 -23.71 0.75
CA VAL A 274 -33.74 -23.69 1.41
C VAL A 274 -33.89 -24.85 2.41
N SER A 275 -33.30 -26.01 2.12
CA SER A 275 -33.24 -27.17 3.00
C SER A 275 -31.77 -27.60 3.21
N PRO A 276 -31.42 -28.12 4.40
CA PRO A 276 -30.03 -28.35 4.77
C PRO A 276 -29.35 -29.35 3.83
N GLY A 277 -28.21 -28.96 3.28
CA GLY A 277 -27.40 -29.77 2.36
C GLY A 277 -27.90 -29.81 0.91
N HIS A 278 -28.99 -29.10 0.57
CA HIS A 278 -29.53 -29.03 -0.78
C HIS A 278 -29.29 -27.63 -1.37
N GLU A 279 -28.11 -27.46 -1.97
CA GLU A 279 -27.72 -26.20 -2.59
C GLU A 279 -28.20 -26.07 -4.04
N ASP A 280 -28.79 -24.93 -4.42
CA ASP A 280 -29.15 -24.56 -5.79
C ASP A 280 -28.59 -23.18 -6.16
N TYR A 281 -27.58 -23.18 -7.03
CA TYR A 281 -26.92 -21.97 -7.53
C TYR A 281 -27.30 -21.64 -8.99
N THR A 282 -28.30 -22.31 -9.57
CA THR A 282 -28.64 -22.23 -11.01
C THR A 282 -28.87 -20.79 -11.47
N SER A 283 -29.63 -20.01 -10.69
CA SER A 283 -29.94 -18.62 -11.05
C SER A 283 -28.71 -17.70 -10.94
N ALA A 284 -27.92 -17.85 -9.87
CA ALA A 284 -26.71 -17.07 -9.66
C ALA A 284 -25.64 -17.36 -10.72
N ASP A 285 -25.47 -18.62 -11.11
CA ASP A 285 -24.53 -19.02 -12.16
C ASP A 285 -24.93 -18.45 -13.54
N ALA A 286 -26.22 -18.44 -13.85
CA ALA A 286 -26.73 -17.85 -15.08
C ALA A 286 -26.54 -16.32 -15.10
N LEU A 287 -26.79 -15.63 -13.98
CA LEU A 287 -26.56 -14.19 -13.85
C LEU A 287 -25.06 -13.85 -13.95
N LEU A 288 -24.19 -14.64 -13.33
CA LEU A 288 -22.75 -14.46 -13.44
C LEU A 288 -22.26 -14.66 -14.89
N SER A 289 -22.83 -15.64 -15.59
CA SER A 289 -22.56 -15.88 -17.01
C SER A 289 -23.01 -14.71 -17.88
N PHE A 290 -24.21 -14.17 -17.64
CA PHE A 290 -24.69 -12.96 -18.29
C PHE A 290 -23.76 -11.75 -18.04
N ALA A 291 -23.40 -11.51 -16.78
CA ALA A 291 -22.51 -10.41 -16.42
C ALA A 291 -21.16 -10.51 -17.14
N LYS A 292 -20.56 -11.71 -17.18
CA LYS A 292 -19.32 -11.99 -17.92
C LYS A 292 -19.46 -11.74 -19.42
N GLN A 293 -20.54 -12.20 -20.04
CA GLN A 293 -20.81 -11.98 -21.48
C GLN A 293 -20.81 -10.50 -21.85
N HIS A 294 -21.24 -9.63 -20.92
CA HIS A 294 -21.33 -8.19 -21.11
C HIS A 294 -20.19 -7.40 -20.46
N ASN A 295 -19.13 -8.05 -19.95
CA ASN A 295 -18.00 -7.43 -19.26
C ASN A 295 -18.39 -6.59 -18.04
N ILE A 296 -19.38 -7.05 -17.28
CA ILE A 296 -19.87 -6.42 -16.07
C ILE A 296 -19.29 -7.16 -14.86
N ALA A 297 -18.63 -6.44 -13.97
CA ALA A 297 -18.03 -7.02 -12.77
C ALA A 297 -19.08 -7.29 -11.70
N VAL A 298 -18.91 -8.33 -10.87
CA VAL A 298 -19.93 -8.75 -9.89
C VAL A 298 -19.39 -8.67 -8.46
N ARG A 299 -20.13 -8.03 -7.55
CA ARG A 299 -19.93 -8.14 -6.09
C ARG A 299 -20.73 -9.33 -5.56
N GLY A 300 -20.12 -10.15 -4.72
CA GLY A 300 -20.79 -11.28 -4.08
C GLY A 300 -21.59 -10.81 -2.87
N HIS A 301 -22.91 -10.88 -2.97
CA HIS A 301 -23.83 -10.41 -1.93
C HIS A 301 -24.91 -11.47 -1.66
N ASN A 302 -24.99 -12.06 -0.47
CA ASN A 302 -24.01 -12.03 0.61
C ASN A 302 -23.72 -13.45 1.12
N VAL A 303 -22.63 -13.60 1.87
CA VAL A 303 -22.26 -14.92 2.42
C VAL A 303 -23.15 -15.26 3.60
N LEU A 304 -23.21 -14.35 4.59
CA LEU A 304 -24.04 -14.42 5.79
C LEU A 304 -24.79 -13.08 5.98
N TRP A 305 -26.03 -13.14 6.45
CA TRP A 305 -26.82 -11.96 6.81
C TRP A 305 -27.30 -12.09 8.24
N ASP A 306 -26.91 -11.20 9.15
CA ASP A 306 -27.11 -11.42 10.58
C ASP A 306 -28.53 -11.11 11.09
N ASP A 307 -29.41 -10.53 10.27
CA ASP A 307 -30.84 -10.38 10.61
C ASP A 307 -31.51 -11.76 10.69
N PRO A 308 -32.05 -12.16 11.86
CA PRO A 308 -32.77 -13.42 12.02
C PRO A 308 -33.84 -13.64 10.94
N LYS A 309 -34.57 -12.59 10.55
CA LYS A 309 -35.68 -12.67 9.59
C LYS A 309 -35.29 -13.31 8.26
N TYR A 310 -34.03 -13.15 7.85
CA TYR A 310 -33.51 -13.63 6.57
C TYR A 310 -32.68 -14.91 6.69
N GLN A 311 -32.72 -15.59 7.84
CA GLN A 311 -32.08 -16.90 8.01
C GLN A 311 -32.96 -18.03 7.48
N PRO A 312 -32.39 -19.06 6.81
CA PRO A 312 -33.10 -20.32 6.56
C PRO A 312 -33.75 -20.88 7.83
N GLY A 313 -35.03 -21.25 7.74
CA GLY A 313 -35.82 -21.66 8.92
C GLY A 313 -35.23 -22.84 9.70
N TRP A 314 -34.50 -23.73 9.03
CA TRP A 314 -33.85 -24.89 9.64
C TRP A 314 -32.65 -24.54 10.53
N LEU A 315 -32.09 -23.33 10.44
CA LEU A 315 -30.98 -22.88 11.30
C LEU A 315 -31.42 -22.58 12.73
N TYR A 316 -32.71 -22.31 12.97
CA TYR A 316 -33.21 -21.89 14.26
C TYR A 316 -33.15 -22.99 15.33
N SER A 317 -33.35 -24.24 14.93
CA SER A 317 -33.38 -25.40 15.82
C SER A 317 -32.01 -26.02 16.09
N LEU A 318 -30.95 -25.54 15.44
CA LEU A 318 -29.61 -26.09 15.57
C LEU A 318 -28.97 -25.75 16.91
N SER A 319 -28.25 -26.72 17.49
CA SER A 319 -27.31 -26.45 18.58
C SER A 319 -26.15 -25.55 18.10
N PRO A 320 -25.42 -24.87 19.01
CA PRO A 320 -24.26 -24.05 18.64
C PRO A 320 -23.22 -24.77 17.78
N ALA A 321 -22.95 -26.06 18.07
CA ALA A 321 -21.99 -26.85 17.30
C ALA A 321 -22.49 -27.14 15.86
N GLU A 322 -23.78 -27.47 15.72
CA GLU A 322 -24.39 -27.72 14.41
C GLU A 322 -24.48 -26.43 13.58
N LEU A 323 -24.83 -25.30 14.22
CA LEU A 323 -24.84 -23.98 13.58
C LEU A 323 -23.44 -23.56 13.13
N SER A 324 -22.42 -23.75 13.96
CA SER A 324 -21.02 -23.47 13.59
C SER A 324 -20.60 -24.28 12.34
N ASN A 325 -20.97 -25.56 12.28
CA ASN A 325 -20.69 -26.41 11.13
C ASN A 325 -21.47 -25.97 9.87
N ALA A 326 -22.74 -25.57 10.02
CA ALA A 326 -23.54 -25.04 8.91
C ALA A 326 -22.93 -23.75 8.34
N VAL A 327 -22.53 -22.82 9.20
CA VAL A 327 -21.87 -21.58 8.79
C VAL A 327 -20.53 -21.85 8.09
N HIS A 328 -19.72 -22.78 8.60
CA HIS A 328 -18.48 -23.18 7.95
C HIS A 328 -18.77 -23.68 6.52
N LYS A 329 -19.68 -24.65 6.37
CA LYS A 329 -20.05 -25.21 5.06
C LYS A 329 -20.55 -24.14 4.11
N ARG A 330 -21.40 -23.22 4.60
CA ARG A 330 -21.90 -22.10 3.82
C ARG A 330 -20.77 -21.23 3.28
N ILE A 331 -19.88 -20.75 4.15
CA ILE A 331 -18.74 -19.90 3.76
C ILE A 331 -17.88 -20.61 2.71
N VAL A 332 -17.53 -21.88 2.96
CA VAL A 332 -16.68 -22.64 2.03
C VAL A 332 -17.37 -22.89 0.69
N SER A 333 -18.64 -23.30 0.68
CA SER A 333 -19.33 -23.67 -0.55
C SER A 333 -19.50 -22.49 -1.51
N VAL A 334 -20.19 -21.44 -1.06
CA VAL A 334 -20.51 -20.28 -1.92
C VAL A 334 -19.24 -19.54 -2.36
N MET A 335 -18.28 -19.34 -1.45
CA MET A 335 -17.07 -18.61 -1.80
C MET A 335 -16.13 -19.42 -2.69
N SER A 336 -15.99 -20.73 -2.48
CA SER A 336 -15.17 -21.57 -3.37
C SER A 336 -15.74 -21.63 -4.78
N ARG A 337 -17.08 -21.67 -4.91
CA ARG A 337 -17.77 -21.69 -6.22
C ARG A 337 -17.45 -20.46 -7.07
N TYR A 338 -17.44 -19.29 -6.44
CA TYR A 338 -17.32 -18.01 -7.16
C TYR A 338 -15.94 -17.34 -7.05
N LYS A 339 -14.98 -17.99 -6.36
CA LYS A 339 -13.60 -17.53 -6.26
C LYS A 339 -13.00 -17.18 -7.62
N GLY A 340 -12.36 -16.01 -7.71
CA GLY A 340 -11.74 -15.51 -8.93
C GLY A 340 -12.72 -14.97 -10.00
N GLN A 341 -14.02 -14.96 -9.72
CA GLN A 341 -15.05 -14.48 -10.66
C GLN A 341 -15.77 -13.22 -10.18
N LEU A 342 -15.57 -12.84 -8.91
CA LEU A 342 -16.16 -11.67 -8.28
C LEU A 342 -15.08 -10.62 -7.98
N ILE A 343 -15.47 -9.37 -7.74
CA ILE A 343 -14.55 -8.28 -7.37
C ILE A 343 -14.49 -7.98 -5.87
N ALA A 344 -15.45 -8.48 -5.09
CA ALA A 344 -15.57 -8.30 -3.65
C ALA A 344 -16.59 -9.28 -3.06
N TRP A 345 -16.52 -9.49 -1.74
CA TRP A 345 -17.52 -10.23 -0.96
C TRP A 345 -18.09 -9.37 0.16
N ASP A 346 -19.42 -9.30 0.27
CA ASP A 346 -20.11 -8.90 1.49
C ASP A 346 -20.22 -10.15 2.38
N VAL A 347 -19.32 -10.25 3.38
CA VAL A 347 -19.15 -11.47 4.18
C VAL A 347 -20.25 -11.58 5.23
N VAL A 348 -20.47 -10.49 5.98
CA VAL A 348 -21.54 -10.42 6.97
C VAL A 348 -22.31 -9.12 6.76
N ASN A 349 -23.61 -9.25 6.52
CA ASN A 349 -24.56 -8.16 6.39
C ASN A 349 -25.20 -7.81 7.75
N GLU A 350 -25.31 -6.53 8.07
CA GLU A 350 -26.11 -5.95 9.17
C GLU A 350 -25.73 -6.39 10.60
N ASN A 351 -24.44 -6.69 10.84
CA ASN A 351 -23.95 -7.20 12.13
C ASN A 351 -23.67 -6.10 13.19
N LEU A 352 -24.07 -4.85 12.96
CA LEU A 352 -24.22 -3.84 14.02
C LEU A 352 -25.65 -3.78 14.57
N HIS A 353 -26.65 -3.98 13.70
CA HIS A 353 -28.06 -3.99 14.10
C HIS A 353 -28.49 -5.32 14.69
N PHE A 354 -27.92 -6.41 14.20
CA PHE A 354 -28.25 -7.76 14.61
C PHE A 354 -27.03 -8.51 15.16
N SER A 355 -27.30 -9.63 15.83
CA SER A 355 -26.30 -10.50 16.47
C SER A 355 -26.73 -11.97 16.43
N PHE A 356 -27.44 -12.42 15.38
CA PHE A 356 -27.99 -13.77 15.32
C PHE A 356 -26.90 -14.84 15.52
N PHE A 357 -25.76 -14.69 14.85
CA PHE A 357 -24.67 -15.64 14.99
C PHE A 357 -23.92 -15.48 16.32
N GLU A 358 -23.59 -14.25 16.72
CA GLU A 358 -22.81 -13.99 17.94
C GLU A 358 -23.59 -14.35 19.22
N SER A 359 -24.91 -14.15 19.25
CA SER A 359 -25.75 -14.55 20.39
C SER A 359 -25.80 -16.08 20.60
N LYS A 360 -25.51 -16.87 19.57
CA LYS A 360 -25.53 -18.35 19.63
C LYS A 360 -24.13 -18.97 19.70
N LEU A 361 -23.15 -18.34 19.06
CA LEU A 361 -21.78 -18.87 18.89
C LEU A 361 -20.74 -18.12 19.72
N GLY A 362 -21.12 -17.01 20.35
CA GLY A 362 -20.25 -16.12 21.12
C GLY A 362 -19.62 -15.00 20.29
N ASP A 363 -19.05 -14.02 20.98
CA ASP A 363 -18.52 -12.76 20.42
C ASP A 363 -17.35 -12.93 19.43
N GLN A 364 -16.75 -14.12 19.36
CA GLN A 364 -15.68 -14.43 18.41
C GLN A 364 -16.20 -15.03 17.10
N ALA A 365 -17.51 -15.17 16.91
CA ALA A 365 -18.10 -15.74 15.71
C ALA A 365 -17.73 -14.92 14.47
N THR A 366 -18.05 -13.62 14.46
CA THR A 366 -17.79 -12.75 13.30
C THR A 366 -16.30 -12.67 12.94
N PRO A 367 -15.35 -12.40 13.86
CA PRO A 367 -13.92 -12.45 13.52
C PRO A 367 -13.47 -13.78 12.90
N ASN A 368 -14.03 -14.91 13.36
CA ASN A 368 -13.73 -16.23 12.78
C ASN A 368 -14.34 -16.41 11.38
N PHE A 369 -15.50 -15.85 11.09
CA PHE A 369 -16.09 -15.90 9.75
C PHE A 369 -15.21 -15.19 8.73
N TYR A 370 -14.71 -14.00 9.05
CA TYR A 370 -13.79 -13.28 8.17
C TYR A 370 -12.45 -14.01 8.02
N ARG A 371 -11.94 -14.65 9.08
CA ARG A 371 -10.73 -15.49 9.00
C ARG A 371 -10.91 -16.65 8.04
N LEU A 372 -12.07 -17.33 8.09
CA LEU A 372 -12.40 -18.41 7.17
C LEU A 372 -12.62 -17.91 5.73
N ALA A 373 -13.37 -16.82 5.57
CA ALA A 373 -13.62 -16.19 4.28
C ALA A 373 -12.31 -15.80 3.58
N HIS A 374 -11.36 -15.22 4.31
CA HIS A 374 -10.03 -14.88 3.80
C HIS A 374 -9.21 -16.12 3.39
N ALA A 375 -9.32 -17.21 4.14
CA ALA A 375 -8.65 -18.47 3.79
C ALA A 375 -9.20 -19.08 2.49
N VAL A 376 -10.51 -18.93 2.23
CA VAL A 376 -11.14 -19.42 1.00
C VAL A 376 -10.81 -18.51 -0.19
N ASP A 377 -11.03 -17.20 -0.05
CA ASP A 377 -10.74 -16.19 -1.09
C ASP A 377 -9.95 -15.01 -0.52
N TRP A 378 -8.63 -15.10 -0.64
CA TRP A 378 -7.70 -14.04 -0.25
C TRP A 378 -7.54 -12.95 -1.33
N SER A 379 -8.05 -13.19 -2.54
CA SER A 379 -7.70 -12.40 -3.73
C SER A 379 -8.47 -11.08 -3.81
N VAL A 380 -9.68 -11.05 -3.27
CA VAL A 380 -10.60 -9.90 -3.27
C VAL A 380 -10.82 -9.35 -1.85
N PRO A 381 -11.36 -8.13 -1.71
CA PRO A 381 -11.66 -7.57 -0.40
C PRO A 381 -12.95 -8.14 0.21
N LEU A 382 -12.94 -8.24 1.54
CA LEU A 382 -14.03 -8.69 2.39
C LEU A 382 -14.68 -7.50 3.08
N PHE A 383 -15.98 -7.31 2.85
CA PHE A 383 -16.75 -6.17 3.33
C PHE A 383 -17.64 -6.57 4.51
N LEU A 384 -17.64 -5.70 5.53
CA LEU A 384 -18.75 -5.57 6.48
C LEU A 384 -19.77 -4.63 5.83
N ASN A 385 -21.00 -5.07 5.64
CA ASN A 385 -22.02 -4.29 4.95
C ASN A 385 -23.12 -3.89 5.93
N GLU A 386 -23.43 -2.61 6.03
CA GLU A 386 -24.32 -2.08 7.07
C GLU A 386 -25.14 -0.87 6.59
N TYR A 387 -26.38 -0.74 7.07
CA TYR A 387 -27.26 0.40 6.79
C TYR A 387 -27.20 1.48 7.89
N ASN A 388 -27.79 2.64 7.60
CA ASN A 388 -27.93 3.81 8.49
C ASN A 388 -26.64 4.46 9.00
N THR A 389 -25.46 3.95 8.64
CA THR A 389 -24.16 4.49 9.08
C THR A 389 -23.91 5.91 8.57
N ILE A 390 -24.45 6.24 7.39
CA ILE A 390 -24.33 7.57 6.75
C ILE A 390 -25.68 8.24 6.49
N GLU A 391 -26.78 7.51 6.66
CA GLU A 391 -28.13 7.90 6.25
C GLU A 391 -28.89 8.60 7.37
N ASP A 392 -28.74 8.13 8.62
CA ASP A 392 -29.50 8.63 9.75
C ASP A 392 -28.61 8.86 10.98
N SER A 393 -28.33 10.14 11.27
CA SER A 393 -27.53 10.52 12.45
C SER A 393 -28.20 10.24 13.79
N ARG A 394 -29.45 9.78 13.80
CA ARG A 394 -30.20 9.36 14.99
C ARG A 394 -30.00 7.88 15.29
N ASP A 395 -29.49 7.10 14.34
CA ASP A 395 -29.30 5.67 14.53
C ASP A 395 -28.06 5.41 15.40
N GLY A 396 -28.32 5.24 16.69
CA GLY A 396 -27.29 4.94 17.67
C GLY A 396 -26.70 3.53 17.55
N ALA A 397 -27.27 2.62 16.74
CA ALA A 397 -26.73 1.26 16.57
C ALA A 397 -25.55 1.26 15.58
N ALA A 398 -25.68 1.98 14.47
CA ALA A 398 -24.72 1.95 13.36
C ALA A 398 -23.90 3.25 13.17
N THR A 399 -23.66 4.01 14.23
CA THR A 399 -22.77 5.21 14.14
C THR A 399 -21.40 4.85 13.53
N PRO A 400 -20.71 5.79 12.83
CA PRO A 400 -19.37 5.54 12.29
C PRO A 400 -18.37 5.00 13.34
N ALA A 401 -18.43 5.49 14.58
CA ALA A 401 -17.59 5.01 15.67
C ALA A 401 -17.83 3.52 16.02
N LYS A 402 -19.10 3.09 16.07
CA LYS A 402 -19.44 1.67 16.31
C LYS A 402 -19.07 0.78 15.13
N TYR A 403 -19.20 1.28 13.91
CA TYR A 403 -18.73 0.58 12.72
C TYR A 403 -17.22 0.32 12.82
N LEU A 404 -16.44 1.34 13.17
CA LEU A 404 -15.00 1.19 13.37
C LEU A 404 -14.65 0.24 14.52
N GLN A 405 -15.40 0.26 15.62
CA GLN A 405 -15.23 -0.69 16.71
C GLN A 405 -15.43 -2.14 16.24
N LYS A 406 -16.51 -2.40 15.50
CA LYS A 406 -16.80 -3.72 14.94
C LYS A 406 -15.72 -4.16 13.95
N LEU A 407 -15.27 -3.25 13.10
CA LEU A 407 -14.21 -3.51 12.13
C LEU A 407 -12.88 -3.86 12.81
N ARG A 408 -12.50 -3.15 13.88
CA ARG A 408 -11.31 -3.46 14.69
C ARG A 408 -11.41 -4.83 15.35
N GLN A 409 -12.59 -5.21 15.86
CA GLN A 409 -12.85 -6.54 16.40
C GLN A 409 -12.59 -7.63 15.35
N ILE A 410 -13.10 -7.43 14.13
CA ILE A 410 -12.88 -8.35 13.01
C ILE A 410 -11.40 -8.46 12.65
N GLN A 411 -10.72 -7.32 12.49
CA GLN A 411 -9.30 -7.24 12.12
C GLN A 411 -8.36 -7.86 13.15
N GLY A 412 -8.80 -8.02 14.41
CA GLY A 412 -8.05 -8.70 15.47
C GLY A 412 -7.57 -10.11 15.07
N LEU A 413 -8.37 -10.86 14.30
CA LEU A 413 -8.04 -12.21 13.82
C LEU A 413 -7.71 -12.28 12.32
N THR A 414 -7.72 -11.16 11.61
CA THR A 414 -7.60 -11.08 10.13
C THR A 414 -6.65 -9.98 9.65
N ARG A 415 -5.58 -9.69 10.40
CA ARG A 415 -4.64 -8.58 10.12
C ARG A 415 -4.06 -8.53 8.70
N ASN A 416 -4.01 -9.66 7.98
CA ASN A 416 -3.51 -9.74 6.60
C ASN A 416 -4.62 -9.76 5.52
N ALA A 417 -5.89 -9.75 5.91
CA ALA A 417 -7.01 -9.77 4.98
C ALA A 417 -7.22 -8.40 4.32
N LYS A 418 -7.56 -8.40 3.03
CA LYS A 418 -8.05 -7.21 2.34
C LYS A 418 -9.45 -6.91 2.87
N MET A 419 -9.61 -5.84 3.63
CA MET A 419 -10.91 -5.42 4.17
C MET A 419 -11.52 -4.29 3.34
N GLY A 420 -12.83 -4.16 3.35
CA GLY A 420 -13.58 -3.04 2.78
C GLY A 420 -14.73 -2.60 3.68
N ILE A 421 -15.20 -1.37 3.45
CA ILE A 421 -16.32 -0.76 4.17
C ILE A 421 -17.53 -0.71 3.24
N GLY A 422 -18.58 -1.45 3.57
CA GLY A 422 -19.84 -1.51 2.82
C GLY A 422 -20.91 -0.71 3.53
N LEU A 423 -21.48 0.27 2.82
CA LEU A 423 -22.52 1.17 3.32
C LEU A 423 -23.75 1.00 2.43
N GLU A 424 -24.81 0.38 2.95
CA GLU A 424 -25.99 0.04 2.15
C GLU A 424 -26.62 1.28 1.51
N SER A 425 -26.67 2.40 2.23
CA SER A 425 -27.06 3.71 1.67
C SER A 425 -28.56 3.80 1.33
N HIS A 426 -29.40 3.36 2.26
CA HIS A 426 -30.86 3.28 2.14
C HIS A 426 -31.57 4.59 2.52
N PHE A 427 -31.30 5.68 1.79
CA PHE A 427 -31.66 7.03 2.21
C PHE A 427 -33.18 7.34 2.20
N GLY A 428 -33.61 8.15 3.18
CA GLY A 428 -34.87 8.90 3.14
C GLY A 428 -34.64 10.32 2.62
N THR A 429 -34.65 11.29 3.53
CA THR A 429 -34.16 12.65 3.26
C THR A 429 -32.68 12.71 3.66
N PRO A 430 -31.75 13.05 2.74
CA PRO A 430 -30.33 13.02 3.04
C PRO A 430 -29.91 14.18 3.93
N ASN A 431 -29.01 13.89 4.87
CA ASN A 431 -28.22 14.88 5.59
C ASN A 431 -26.79 14.87 5.02
N LEU A 432 -26.52 15.77 4.06
CA LEU A 432 -25.25 15.77 3.32
C LEU A 432 -24.04 16.10 4.20
N ALA A 433 -24.20 16.98 5.19
CA ALA A 433 -23.13 17.33 6.11
C ALA A 433 -22.76 16.16 7.02
N PHE A 434 -23.76 15.41 7.52
CA PHE A 434 -23.51 14.16 8.25
C PHE A 434 -22.89 13.09 7.36
N MET A 435 -23.43 12.87 6.16
CA MET A 435 -22.90 11.89 5.20
C MET A 435 -21.41 12.14 4.92
N ARG A 436 -21.01 13.38 4.62
CA ARG A 436 -19.60 13.74 4.39
C ARG A 436 -18.73 13.45 5.61
N ALA A 437 -19.14 13.89 6.79
CA ALA A 437 -18.38 13.69 8.01
C ALA A 437 -18.25 12.22 8.43
N SER A 438 -19.28 11.41 8.19
CA SER A 438 -19.22 9.96 8.39
C SER A 438 -18.25 9.30 7.41
N LEU A 439 -18.25 9.71 6.13
CA LEU A 439 -17.28 9.25 5.14
C LEU A 439 -15.84 9.68 5.47
N ASP A 440 -15.63 10.86 6.04
CA ASP A 440 -14.32 11.30 6.54
C ASP A 440 -13.81 10.38 7.65
N THR A 441 -14.68 10.11 8.63
CA THR A 441 -14.38 9.28 9.81
C THR A 441 -14.03 7.85 9.39
N LEU A 442 -14.85 7.24 8.54
CA LEU A 442 -14.59 5.90 8.00
C LEU A 442 -13.35 5.90 7.08
N GLY A 443 -13.16 6.97 6.31
CA GLY A 443 -12.08 7.14 5.35
C GLY A 443 -10.69 7.27 5.98
N ALA A 444 -10.63 7.66 7.27
CA ALA A 444 -9.39 7.70 8.05
C ALA A 444 -8.75 6.30 8.25
N THR A 445 -9.51 5.22 8.05
CA THR A 445 -8.97 3.84 8.07
C THR A 445 -8.07 3.53 6.87
N GLY A 446 -8.21 4.26 5.77
CA GLY A 446 -7.55 3.97 4.50
C GLY A 446 -8.13 2.77 3.72
N LEU A 447 -9.20 2.15 4.21
CA LEU A 447 -9.90 1.05 3.53
C LEU A 447 -10.82 1.58 2.40
N PRO A 448 -11.07 0.78 1.35
CA PRO A 448 -12.01 1.14 0.29
C PRO A 448 -13.43 1.24 0.83
N ILE A 449 -14.13 2.34 0.53
CA ILE A 449 -15.53 2.54 0.90
C ILE A 449 -16.42 2.37 -0.34
N TRP A 450 -17.47 1.58 -0.22
CA TRP A 450 -18.49 1.40 -1.26
C TRP A 450 -19.87 1.75 -0.71
N LEU A 451 -20.63 2.51 -1.51
CA LEU A 451 -22.08 2.55 -1.36
C LEU A 451 -22.62 1.34 -2.09
N THR A 452 -23.12 0.36 -1.37
CA THR A 452 -23.35 -1.00 -1.88
C THR A 452 -24.77 -1.22 -2.38
N GLU A 453 -25.75 -0.47 -1.87
CA GLU A 453 -27.18 -0.70 -2.10
C GLU A 453 -27.98 0.61 -2.20
N LEU A 454 -27.38 1.64 -2.82
CA LEU A 454 -27.95 2.99 -2.80
C LEU A 454 -29.37 3.03 -3.37
N ASP A 455 -30.32 3.45 -2.54
CA ASP A 455 -31.67 3.85 -2.96
C ASP A 455 -32.19 5.04 -2.15
N VAL A 456 -33.31 5.59 -2.62
CA VAL A 456 -33.98 6.73 -1.97
C VAL A 456 -35.44 6.39 -1.79
N LEU A 457 -36.00 6.69 -0.62
CA LEU A 457 -37.43 6.50 -0.34
C LEU A 457 -38.29 7.26 -1.37
N SER A 458 -39.39 6.64 -1.81
CA SER A 458 -40.33 7.25 -2.74
C SER A 458 -40.93 8.54 -2.18
N GLY A 459 -41.00 9.59 -3.02
CA GLY A 459 -41.51 10.90 -2.64
C GLY A 459 -41.26 11.96 -3.71
N PRO A 460 -41.81 13.18 -3.56
CA PRO A 460 -41.72 14.25 -4.56
C PRO A 460 -40.27 14.69 -4.85
N ASN A 461 -39.37 14.54 -3.87
CA ASN A 461 -37.96 14.91 -3.98
C ASN A 461 -37.02 13.72 -4.26
N GLN A 462 -37.55 12.52 -4.53
CA GLN A 462 -36.73 11.30 -4.67
C GLN A 462 -35.58 11.47 -5.67
N ALA A 463 -35.86 12.06 -6.85
CA ALA A 463 -34.84 12.31 -7.86
C ALA A 463 -33.80 13.37 -7.41
N LYS A 464 -34.23 14.46 -6.76
CA LYS A 464 -33.34 15.49 -6.23
C LYS A 464 -32.39 14.93 -5.17
N TYR A 465 -32.91 14.12 -4.25
CA TYR A 465 -32.10 13.51 -3.21
C TYR A 465 -31.12 12.49 -3.77
N LEU A 466 -31.54 11.68 -4.76
CA LEU A 466 -30.64 10.77 -5.46
C LEU A 466 -29.46 11.53 -6.09
N GLU A 467 -29.73 12.65 -6.75
CA GLU A 467 -28.67 13.50 -7.34
C GLU A 467 -27.70 14.01 -6.27
N GLN A 468 -28.23 14.54 -5.16
CA GLN A 468 -27.41 15.05 -4.05
C GLN A 468 -26.51 13.97 -3.43
N ILE A 469 -27.05 12.76 -3.19
CA ILE A 469 -26.31 11.65 -2.60
C ILE A 469 -25.22 11.14 -3.57
N LEU A 470 -25.56 10.98 -4.85
CA LEU A 470 -24.62 10.54 -5.87
C LEU A 470 -23.47 11.56 -6.04
N MET A 471 -23.78 12.86 -6.06
CA MET A 471 -22.77 13.92 -6.11
C MET A 471 -21.86 13.91 -4.89
N GLU A 472 -22.43 13.78 -3.69
CA GLU A 472 -21.67 13.73 -2.44
C GLU A 472 -20.71 12.53 -2.43
N ALA A 473 -21.22 11.31 -2.68
CA ALA A 473 -20.43 10.10 -2.72
C ALA A 473 -19.34 10.13 -3.81
N TYR A 474 -19.67 10.57 -5.03
CA TYR A 474 -18.71 10.62 -6.13
C TYR A 474 -17.60 11.65 -5.88
N SER A 475 -17.92 12.79 -5.27
CA SER A 475 -16.93 13.83 -4.95
C SER A 475 -15.97 13.44 -3.82
N HIS A 476 -16.37 12.52 -2.94
CA HIS A 476 -15.59 12.17 -1.77
C HIS A 476 -14.31 11.36 -2.13
N PRO A 477 -13.12 11.73 -1.60
CA PRO A 477 -11.83 11.13 -2.01
C PRO A 477 -11.64 9.65 -1.63
N LYS A 478 -12.43 9.13 -0.69
CA LYS A 478 -12.30 7.76 -0.16
C LYS A 478 -13.37 6.77 -0.64
N VAL A 479 -14.34 7.24 -1.43
CA VAL A 479 -15.35 6.35 -2.03
C VAL A 479 -14.78 5.77 -3.31
N ASP A 480 -14.83 4.44 -3.42
CA ASP A 480 -14.23 3.67 -4.51
C ASP A 480 -15.26 3.06 -5.47
N GLY A 481 -16.53 3.01 -5.08
CA GLY A 481 -17.60 2.53 -5.96
C GLY A 481 -19.00 2.74 -5.41
N ILE A 482 -19.97 2.71 -6.32
CA ILE A 482 -21.39 2.88 -6.02
C ILE A 482 -22.19 1.80 -6.77
N VAL A 483 -23.05 1.08 -6.06
CA VAL A 483 -24.06 0.18 -6.65
C VAL A 483 -25.45 0.67 -6.21
N ILE A 484 -26.31 0.94 -7.18
CA ILE A 484 -27.68 1.41 -6.98
C ILE A 484 -28.62 0.21 -6.80
N TRP A 485 -29.45 0.21 -5.76
CA TRP A 485 -30.40 -0.88 -5.48
C TRP A 485 -31.75 -0.68 -6.15
N ALA A 486 -31.75 -0.75 -7.48
CA ALA A 486 -32.92 -0.48 -8.33
C ALA A 486 -33.15 -1.55 -9.40
N ALA A 487 -32.94 -2.83 -9.04
CA ALA A 487 -33.18 -3.96 -9.93
C ALA A 487 -34.65 -3.97 -10.41
N TRP A 488 -34.86 -4.19 -11.71
CA TRP A 488 -36.19 -4.17 -12.30
C TRP A 488 -36.89 -5.52 -12.15
N LYS A 489 -38.20 -5.49 -11.89
CA LYS A 489 -39.11 -6.65 -11.97
C LYS A 489 -40.48 -6.19 -12.48
N PRO A 490 -41.29 -7.09 -13.08
CA PRO A 490 -42.57 -6.71 -13.70
C PRO A 490 -43.55 -5.99 -12.75
N GLN A 491 -43.47 -6.29 -11.45
CA GLN A 491 -44.32 -5.72 -10.39
C GLN A 491 -43.81 -4.37 -9.85
N GLY A 492 -42.68 -3.85 -10.36
CA GLY A 492 -42.01 -2.65 -9.85
C GLY A 492 -40.85 -2.97 -8.90
N CYS A 493 -39.99 -2.01 -8.65
CA CYS A 493 -38.73 -2.18 -7.89
C CYS A 493 -38.95 -2.07 -6.37
N TYR A 494 -37.91 -2.31 -5.57
CA TYR A 494 -38.02 -2.29 -4.10
C TYR A 494 -38.48 -0.94 -3.53
N ARG A 495 -37.63 0.11 -3.60
CA ARG A 495 -37.95 1.47 -3.14
C ARG A 495 -37.88 2.51 -4.24
N MET A 496 -37.02 2.26 -5.22
CA MET A 496 -36.72 3.18 -6.29
C MET A 496 -36.55 2.40 -7.60
N CYS A 497 -37.24 2.85 -8.65
CA CYS A 497 -37.00 2.37 -10.01
C CYS A 497 -36.22 3.43 -10.78
N LEU A 498 -35.33 3.00 -11.69
CA LEU A 498 -34.71 3.90 -12.66
C LEU A 498 -35.52 3.99 -13.96
N THR A 499 -36.38 3.01 -14.23
CA THR A 499 -37.12 2.87 -15.48
C THR A 499 -38.52 2.29 -15.27
N ASP A 500 -39.43 2.57 -16.19
CA ASP A 500 -40.74 1.92 -16.28
C ASP A 500 -40.67 0.51 -16.92
N ASN A 501 -41.80 -0.18 -17.04
CA ASN A 501 -41.89 -1.52 -17.65
C ASN A 501 -41.62 -1.57 -19.16
N ASN A 502 -41.56 -0.42 -19.83
CA ASN A 502 -41.20 -0.30 -21.24
C ASN A 502 -39.73 0.10 -21.42
N PHE A 503 -38.96 0.15 -20.33
CA PHE A 503 -37.58 0.61 -20.30
C PHE A 503 -37.38 2.09 -20.68
N ASN A 504 -38.42 2.92 -20.45
CA ASN A 504 -38.29 4.38 -20.46
C ASN A 504 -37.84 4.89 -19.09
N ASN A 505 -36.85 5.78 -19.07
CA ASN A 505 -36.34 6.35 -17.83
C ASN A 505 -37.42 7.09 -17.04
N LEU A 506 -37.42 6.85 -15.73
CA LEU A 506 -38.09 7.70 -14.75
C LEU A 506 -37.19 8.90 -14.39
N ALA A 507 -37.70 9.82 -13.56
CA ALA A 507 -36.93 10.99 -13.13
C ALA A 507 -35.58 10.63 -12.48
N THR A 508 -35.55 9.57 -11.67
CA THR A 508 -34.36 8.96 -11.07
C THR A 508 -33.41 8.37 -12.12
N GLY A 509 -33.92 7.70 -13.16
CA GLY A 509 -33.12 7.25 -14.30
C GLY A 509 -32.48 8.40 -15.08
N ASN A 510 -33.21 9.50 -15.24
CA ASN A 510 -32.69 10.71 -15.87
C ASN A 510 -31.55 11.34 -15.06
N VAL A 511 -31.63 11.32 -13.72
CA VAL A 511 -30.53 11.75 -12.84
C VAL A 511 -29.27 10.91 -13.07
N VAL A 512 -29.41 9.58 -13.07
CA VAL A 512 -28.27 8.68 -13.31
C VAL A 512 -27.67 8.91 -14.69
N ASP A 513 -28.48 8.97 -15.75
CA ASP A 513 -27.99 9.22 -17.10
C ASP A 513 -27.34 10.61 -17.24
N ASN A 514 -27.86 11.63 -16.55
CA ASN A 514 -27.26 12.96 -16.49
C ASN A 514 -25.87 12.92 -15.86
N LEU A 515 -25.74 12.30 -14.67
CA LEU A 515 -24.47 12.22 -13.96
C LEU A 515 -23.45 11.35 -14.68
N LEU A 516 -23.85 10.21 -15.27
CA LEU A 516 -22.98 9.39 -16.10
C LEU A 516 -22.46 10.16 -17.33
N ARG A 517 -23.27 11.05 -17.91
CA ARG A 517 -22.82 11.96 -18.99
C ARG A 517 -21.87 13.05 -18.49
N GLN A 518 -22.09 13.57 -17.29
CA GLN A 518 -21.24 14.62 -16.68
C GLN A 518 -19.89 14.07 -16.22
N TRP A 519 -19.88 12.86 -15.65
CA TRP A 519 -18.70 12.17 -15.11
C TRP A 519 -17.93 11.40 -16.18
N ARG A 520 -17.93 11.95 -17.39
CA ARG A 520 -17.25 11.41 -18.56
C ARG A 520 -16.59 12.56 -19.30
N SER A 521 -15.39 12.32 -19.80
CA SER A 521 -14.75 13.26 -20.72
C SER A 521 -15.47 13.22 -22.05
N ARG A 522 -15.91 14.41 -22.51
CA ARG A 522 -16.33 14.60 -23.90
C ARG A 522 -15.14 14.37 -24.82
N ALA A 523 -15.43 14.06 -26.09
CA ALA A 523 -14.38 14.01 -27.09
C ALA A 523 -13.69 15.39 -27.15
N VAL A 524 -12.40 15.43 -26.85
CA VAL A 524 -11.61 16.67 -26.87
C VAL A 524 -10.78 16.64 -28.15
N SER A 525 -10.79 17.72 -28.92
CA SER A 525 -9.92 17.87 -30.08
C SER A 525 -9.21 19.22 -30.07
N GLY A 526 -7.95 19.25 -30.50
CA GLY A 526 -7.20 20.50 -30.60
C GLY A 526 -5.86 20.35 -31.29
N LEU A 527 -5.25 21.49 -31.57
CA LEU A 527 -3.94 21.56 -32.21
C LEU A 527 -2.83 21.57 -31.16
N THR A 528 -1.73 20.93 -31.50
CA THR A 528 -0.48 20.98 -30.73
C THR A 528 0.24 22.32 -30.87
N ASP A 529 0.92 22.74 -29.81
CA ASP A 529 1.73 23.96 -29.77
C ASP A 529 3.02 23.85 -30.62
N THR A 530 3.83 24.91 -30.62
CA THR A 530 5.11 24.95 -31.38
C THR A 530 6.14 23.90 -30.91
N ARG A 531 5.94 23.31 -29.74
CA ARG A 531 6.74 22.21 -29.17
C ARG A 531 6.01 20.87 -29.25
N GLY A 532 4.95 20.79 -30.06
CA GLY A 532 4.19 19.58 -30.33
C GLY A 532 3.27 19.15 -29.18
N PHE A 533 3.06 19.97 -28.14
CA PHE A 533 2.25 19.58 -26.99
C PHE A 533 0.77 19.93 -27.15
N PHE A 534 -0.10 19.03 -26.71
CA PHE A 534 -1.51 19.25 -26.46
C PHE A 534 -1.85 18.84 -25.03
N GLU A 535 -2.58 19.69 -24.31
CA GLU A 535 -3.00 19.42 -22.93
C GLU A 535 -4.53 19.35 -22.83
N ALA A 536 -5.03 18.41 -22.02
CA ALA A 536 -6.44 18.31 -21.70
C ALA A 536 -6.62 17.88 -20.24
N THR A 537 -7.75 18.22 -19.63
CA THR A 537 -8.12 17.72 -18.30
C THR A 537 -9.24 16.70 -18.44
N LEU A 538 -8.94 15.43 -18.14
CA LEU A 538 -9.79 14.28 -18.43
C LEU A 538 -10.20 13.55 -17.15
N PHE A 539 -11.41 12.99 -17.10
CA PHE A 539 -11.82 12.05 -16.06
C PHE A 539 -10.96 10.78 -16.08
N HIS A 540 -10.82 10.09 -14.94
CA HIS A 540 -10.15 8.79 -14.92
C HIS A 540 -10.94 7.76 -15.75
N GLY A 541 -10.23 6.94 -16.53
CA GLY A 541 -10.82 5.90 -17.38
C GLY A 541 -9.96 5.55 -18.59
N ASP A 542 -10.53 4.74 -19.48
CA ASP A 542 -9.89 4.29 -20.71
C ASP A 542 -10.24 5.24 -21.86
N TYR A 543 -9.29 5.54 -22.73
CA TYR A 543 -9.39 6.52 -23.81
C TYR A 543 -8.86 5.98 -25.13
N GLU A 544 -9.46 6.38 -26.24
CA GLU A 544 -8.87 6.32 -27.57
C GLU A 544 -8.32 7.71 -27.95
N ILE A 545 -7.13 7.76 -28.52
CA ILE A 545 -6.45 8.99 -28.91
C ILE A 545 -6.07 8.89 -30.39
N ASN A 546 -6.57 9.84 -31.18
CA ASN A 546 -6.31 10.02 -32.59
C ASN A 546 -5.40 11.24 -32.82
N ILE A 547 -4.39 11.12 -33.67
CA ILE A 547 -3.44 12.19 -34.03
C ILE A 547 -3.36 12.29 -35.55
N THR A 548 -3.61 13.47 -36.11
CA THR A 548 -3.52 13.73 -37.56
C THR A 548 -2.69 14.97 -37.84
N HIS A 549 -1.92 14.98 -38.93
CA HIS A 549 -1.11 16.13 -39.33
C HIS A 549 -1.03 16.20 -40.86
N PRO A 550 -1.09 17.38 -41.52
CA PRO A 550 -1.13 17.46 -42.98
C PRO A 550 0.04 16.79 -43.71
N SER A 551 1.22 16.71 -43.06
CA SER A 551 2.41 16.05 -43.60
C SER A 551 2.60 14.59 -43.15
N SER A 552 1.64 13.99 -42.44
CA SER A 552 1.74 12.63 -41.90
C SER A 552 0.40 11.87 -41.89
N PRO A 553 0.38 10.54 -42.03
CA PRO A 553 -0.84 9.74 -41.87
C PRO A 553 -1.48 9.90 -40.48
N ALA A 554 -2.79 9.64 -40.39
CA ALA A 554 -3.52 9.59 -39.13
C ALA A 554 -3.10 8.38 -38.27
N HIS A 555 -3.00 8.58 -36.95
CA HIS A 555 -2.63 7.55 -35.97
C HIS A 555 -3.67 7.45 -34.86
N SER A 556 -4.12 6.24 -34.49
CA SER A 556 -5.03 5.98 -33.34
C SER A 556 -4.39 5.03 -32.33
N PHE A 557 -4.59 5.23 -31.02
CA PHE A 557 -4.19 4.29 -29.97
C PHE A 557 -5.08 4.38 -28.72
N VAL A 558 -5.23 3.25 -27.99
CA VAL A 558 -6.03 3.16 -26.76
C VAL A 558 -5.14 3.24 -25.51
N VAL A 559 -5.51 4.08 -24.56
CA VAL A 559 -4.92 4.24 -23.23
C VAL A 559 -5.89 3.67 -22.20
N VAL A 560 -5.49 2.62 -21.48
CA VAL A 560 -6.33 1.98 -20.46
C VAL A 560 -5.94 2.48 -19.07
N SER A 561 -6.92 2.91 -18.28
CA SER A 561 -6.82 3.14 -16.85
C SER A 561 -6.56 1.81 -16.16
N THR A 562 -5.35 1.60 -15.65
CA THR A 562 -5.05 0.44 -14.81
C THR A 562 -5.89 0.54 -13.53
N ASN A 563 -6.81 -0.42 -13.32
CA ASN A 563 -7.76 -0.48 -12.19
C ASN A 563 -7.16 0.10 -10.90
N ALA A 564 -7.66 1.28 -10.53
CA ALA A 564 -7.25 2.06 -9.37
C ALA A 564 -8.25 1.96 -8.20
N SER A 565 -9.23 1.06 -8.26
CA SER A 565 -10.11 0.75 -7.13
C SER A 565 -9.57 -0.46 -6.37
N LEU A 566 -8.55 -0.22 -5.53
CA LEU A 566 -8.26 -0.98 -4.29
C LEU A 566 -7.00 -0.54 -3.54
N GLN A 567 -6.33 0.55 -3.94
CA GLN A 567 -5.33 1.21 -3.10
C GLN A 567 -5.42 2.72 -3.30
N SER A 568 -5.62 3.42 -2.18
CA SER A 568 -5.55 4.86 -1.90
C SER A 568 -4.97 5.80 -2.98
N PRO A 569 -5.52 7.02 -3.12
CA PRO A 569 -5.29 7.92 -4.25
C PRO A 569 -3.83 8.36 -4.40
N LEU A 570 -3.31 8.27 -5.64
CA LEU A 570 -2.11 8.95 -6.11
C LEU A 570 -2.49 10.37 -6.55
N THR A 571 -1.89 11.39 -5.95
CA THR A 571 -1.84 12.76 -6.49
C THR A 571 -0.67 12.90 -7.46
N PHE A 572 -0.91 13.60 -8.58
CA PHE A 572 0.14 14.13 -9.47
C PHE A 572 1.06 15.09 -8.69
N GLN A 573 2.37 14.92 -8.84
CA GLN A 573 3.44 15.90 -8.57
C GLN A 573 2.98 17.32 -8.99
N ASP A 574 3.07 18.37 -8.17
CA ASP A 574 4.28 18.88 -7.52
C ASP A 574 4.00 19.63 -6.22
N MET A 575 5.04 19.71 -5.38
CA MET A 575 5.19 20.47 -4.12
C MET A 575 4.78 19.78 -2.82
N ALA A 576 5.51 18.72 -2.45
CA ALA A 576 6.23 18.67 -1.17
C ALA A 576 6.88 17.28 -1.04
N SER A 577 8.20 17.28 -1.07
CA SER A 577 9.07 16.12 -1.09
C SER A 577 9.21 15.46 0.28
N PHE A 578 8.20 14.78 0.82
CA PHE A 578 8.39 13.93 2.02
C PHE A 578 7.54 12.65 1.91
N LEU A 579 8.07 11.55 2.47
CA LEU A 579 7.48 10.22 2.80
C LEU A 579 8.28 9.03 2.22
N SER A 580 8.27 7.96 3.01
CA SER A 580 9.35 6.96 3.24
C SER A 580 9.70 5.99 2.08
N PRO A 581 10.87 5.32 2.13
CA PRO A 581 11.33 4.40 1.07
C PRO A 581 10.46 3.14 0.86
N MET A 582 9.51 2.82 1.74
CA MET A 582 8.67 1.61 1.63
C MET A 582 7.64 1.65 0.48
N THR A 583 7.22 2.83 0.01
CA THR A 583 6.25 2.98 -1.08
C THR A 583 6.81 2.72 -2.48
N ILE A 584 8.14 2.65 -2.64
CA ILE A 584 8.78 2.30 -3.91
C ILE A 584 8.52 0.82 -4.27
N LEU A 585 8.30 -0.04 -3.26
CA LEU A 585 8.14 -1.49 -3.46
C LEU A 585 6.69 -1.92 -3.74
N GLN A 586 5.69 -1.12 -3.36
CA GLN A 586 4.27 -1.42 -3.60
C GLN A 586 3.84 -1.32 -5.07
N GLN A 587 4.67 -0.72 -5.94
CA GLN A 587 4.40 -0.61 -7.38
C GLN A 587 4.53 -1.95 -8.15
N TRP A 588 5.12 -2.99 -7.53
CA TRP A 588 5.53 -4.25 -8.17
C TRP A 588 4.64 -5.46 -7.83
N ARG A 589 3.30 -5.29 -7.78
CA ARG A 589 2.39 -6.45 -7.67
C ARG A 589 2.50 -7.31 -8.95
N GLN A 590 2.92 -8.56 -8.79
CA GLN A 590 3.29 -9.50 -9.88
C GLN A 590 2.13 -10.01 -10.74
N CYS A 591 0.88 -9.61 -10.51
CA CYS A 591 -0.27 -10.12 -11.26
C CYS A 591 -1.32 -9.02 -11.40
N LEU A 592 -1.36 -8.40 -12.58
CA LEU A 592 -2.31 -7.34 -12.93
C LEU A 592 -3.26 -7.78 -14.04
N ALA A 593 -4.50 -7.31 -14.00
CA ALA A 593 -5.47 -7.53 -15.07
C ALA A 593 -5.04 -6.86 -16.40
N THR A 594 -4.27 -5.77 -16.32
CA THR A 594 -3.71 -5.06 -17.49
C THR A 594 -2.26 -4.60 -17.24
N PRO A 595 -1.38 -4.59 -18.27
CA PRO A 595 -0.03 -4.05 -18.17
C PRO A 595 -0.05 -2.57 -17.78
N LYS A 596 0.71 -2.16 -16.76
CA LYS A 596 0.96 -0.73 -16.51
C LYS A 596 1.94 -0.18 -17.55
N ARG A 597 1.79 1.07 -17.97
CA ARG A 597 2.75 1.71 -18.89
C ARG A 597 4.18 1.67 -18.32
N ALA A 598 5.17 1.47 -19.19
CA ALA A 598 6.58 1.52 -18.80
C ALA A 598 6.91 2.87 -18.13
N GLN A 599 7.71 2.81 -17.07
CA GLN A 599 7.98 3.94 -16.17
C GLN A 599 8.84 5.04 -16.82
N TYR A 600 9.46 4.75 -17.97
CA TYR A 600 10.23 5.70 -18.75
C TYR A 600 9.92 5.53 -20.25
N GLY A 601 9.44 6.60 -20.89
CA GLY A 601 9.39 6.68 -22.35
C GLY A 601 10.75 7.09 -22.90
N GLY A 602 11.31 6.34 -23.87
CA GLY A 602 12.54 6.73 -24.57
C GLY A 602 13.67 5.70 -24.66
N GLY A 603 13.43 4.42 -24.36
CA GLY A 603 14.44 3.35 -24.52
C GLY A 603 14.72 2.98 -25.98
N MET A 604 15.83 2.27 -26.24
CA MET A 604 16.23 1.74 -27.56
C MET A 604 15.18 0.81 -28.19
N ILE A 605 14.31 0.26 -27.34
CA ILE A 605 13.05 -0.37 -27.72
C ILE A 605 11.95 0.29 -26.90
N GLY A 606 10.92 0.79 -27.59
CA GLY A 606 9.67 1.23 -27.00
C GLY A 606 8.59 1.10 -28.06
N PHE A 607 7.85 -0.01 -28.06
CA PHE A 607 6.66 -0.17 -28.89
C PHE A 607 5.49 -0.60 -28.00
N ASN A 608 4.35 0.08 -28.14
CA ASN A 608 3.04 -0.39 -27.66
C ASN A 608 2.43 -1.22 -28.79
N GLN A 609 2.79 -2.49 -28.93
CA GLN A 609 2.13 -3.38 -29.89
C GLN A 609 1.61 -4.61 -29.14
N ARG A 610 0.29 -4.71 -29.00
CA ARG A 610 -0.36 -6.01 -28.75
C ARG A 610 -0.13 -6.85 -30.00
N THR A 611 0.77 -7.82 -29.95
CA THR A 611 0.83 -8.87 -30.96
C THR A 611 -0.36 -9.81 -30.76
N ASN A 612 -1.53 -9.42 -31.27
CA ASN A 612 -2.67 -10.31 -31.45
C ASN A 612 -2.60 -10.88 -32.88
N GLY A 613 -2.16 -12.14 -32.99
CA GLY A 613 -2.41 -13.01 -34.16
C GLY A 613 -1.49 -12.81 -35.38
N SER A 614 -0.89 -13.92 -35.80
CA SER A 614 -0.37 -14.17 -37.16
C SER A 614 0.68 -13.20 -37.72
N THR A 615 1.91 -13.26 -37.21
CA THR A 615 3.14 -13.36 -38.02
C THR A 615 4.33 -13.61 -37.09
N LEU A 616 4.50 -14.87 -36.70
CA LEU A 616 5.83 -15.45 -36.67
C LEU A 616 5.78 -16.63 -37.63
N SER A 617 6.67 -16.53 -38.61
CA SER A 617 6.99 -17.55 -39.58
C SER A 617 7.03 -18.93 -38.94
N SER A 618 6.54 -19.89 -39.70
CA SER A 618 6.70 -21.32 -39.55
C SER A 618 8.17 -21.79 -39.61
N GLU A 619 9.13 -21.08 -39.01
CA GLU A 619 10.50 -21.55 -38.84
C GLU A 619 11.06 -21.06 -37.50
N LEU A 620 11.80 -21.98 -36.83
CA LEU A 620 12.40 -21.93 -35.48
C LEU A 620 11.42 -22.44 -34.41
N GLY A 621 11.31 -23.73 -34.13
CA GLY A 621 12.41 -24.68 -33.89
C GLY A 621 12.51 -24.87 -32.38
N VAL A 622 12.21 -26.09 -31.92
CA VAL A 622 12.50 -26.54 -30.54
C VAL A 622 13.92 -26.09 -30.19
N SER A 623 14.09 -25.43 -29.05
CA SER A 623 15.42 -24.99 -28.62
C SER A 623 16.34 -26.22 -28.55
N ASN A 624 17.55 -26.09 -29.10
CA ASN A 624 18.59 -27.11 -28.94
C ASN A 624 19.23 -27.05 -27.53
N ASP A 625 18.69 -26.27 -26.59
CA ASP A 625 19.19 -26.16 -25.21
C ASP A 625 18.55 -27.18 -24.25
N GLY A 626 17.44 -27.83 -24.66
CA GLY A 626 16.76 -28.85 -23.86
C GLY A 626 16.07 -28.36 -22.59
N LEU A 627 16.03 -27.04 -22.34
CA LEU A 627 15.51 -26.42 -21.11
C LEU A 627 14.21 -25.62 -21.34
N HIS A 628 13.98 -25.09 -22.54
CA HIS A 628 12.79 -24.26 -22.85
C HIS A 628 12.06 -24.71 -24.13
N ASN A 629 10.72 -24.84 -24.05
CA ASN A 629 9.90 -25.31 -25.18
C ASN A 629 9.45 -24.19 -26.13
N THR A 630 9.42 -22.94 -25.66
CA THR A 630 8.97 -21.78 -26.44
C THR A 630 9.98 -20.64 -26.31
N THR A 631 10.40 -20.10 -27.45
CA THR A 631 11.27 -18.92 -27.54
C THR A 631 10.60 -17.87 -28.43
N LEU A 632 10.47 -16.64 -27.92
CA LEU A 632 9.93 -15.50 -28.66
C LEU A 632 11.05 -14.47 -28.89
N SER A 633 11.41 -14.25 -30.15
CA SER A 633 12.33 -13.16 -30.53
C SER A 633 11.57 -11.84 -30.59
N LEU A 634 12.05 -10.83 -29.84
CA LEU A 634 11.42 -9.51 -29.78
C LEU A 634 11.97 -8.57 -30.84
N LYS A 635 13.29 -8.34 -30.81
CA LYS A 635 13.97 -7.40 -31.69
C LYS A 635 15.49 -7.57 -31.59
N THR A 636 16.16 -7.21 -32.67
CA THR A 636 17.60 -7.04 -32.70
C THR A 636 18.01 -5.59 -32.40
N VAL A 637 18.94 -5.38 -31.47
CA VAL A 637 19.44 -4.06 -31.05
C VAL A 637 20.96 -4.04 -31.00
N LYS A 638 21.56 -2.87 -31.21
CA LYS A 638 23.00 -2.70 -31.09
C LYS A 638 23.34 -2.27 -29.66
N LEU A 639 24.16 -3.05 -28.95
CA LEU A 639 24.74 -2.65 -27.67
C LEU A 639 26.09 -1.97 -27.88
N GLU A 640 26.45 -1.10 -26.94
CA GLU A 640 27.73 -0.43 -26.88
C GLU A 640 28.50 -0.91 -25.66
N LYS A 641 29.76 -1.33 -25.87
CA LYS A 641 30.63 -1.82 -24.81
C LYS A 641 30.75 -0.79 -23.68
N GLY A 642 30.54 -1.25 -22.44
CA GLY A 642 30.67 -0.43 -21.23
C GLY A 642 29.35 0.20 -20.75
N ASN A 643 28.31 0.19 -21.58
CA ASN A 643 26.98 0.65 -21.16
C ASN A 643 26.21 -0.46 -20.43
N LEU A 644 25.32 -0.04 -19.55
CA LEU A 644 24.36 -0.87 -18.83
C LEU A 644 23.00 -0.73 -19.48
N TYR A 645 22.25 -1.82 -19.52
CA TYR A 645 20.95 -1.84 -20.15
C TYR A 645 19.94 -2.46 -19.18
N THR A 646 18.88 -1.74 -18.85
CA THR A 646 17.78 -2.29 -18.06
C THR A 646 16.62 -2.67 -18.96
N PHE A 647 16.14 -3.89 -18.79
CA PHE A 647 15.00 -4.44 -19.50
C PHE A 647 13.77 -4.46 -18.59
N SER A 648 12.61 -4.12 -19.15
CA SER A 648 11.33 -4.40 -18.53
C SER A 648 10.29 -4.77 -19.58
N ALA A 649 9.44 -5.74 -19.29
CA ALA A 649 8.26 -6.05 -20.10
C ALA A 649 7.14 -6.57 -19.21
N TRP A 650 5.89 -6.45 -19.65
CA TRP A 650 4.81 -7.23 -19.08
C TRP A 650 4.67 -8.50 -19.88
N VAL A 651 4.61 -9.64 -19.18
CA VAL A 651 4.47 -10.95 -19.79
C VAL A 651 3.26 -11.70 -19.23
N GLN A 652 2.64 -12.51 -20.08
CA GLN A 652 1.55 -13.40 -19.72
C GLN A 652 1.74 -14.73 -20.48
N ILE A 653 1.26 -15.83 -19.91
CA ILE A 653 1.30 -17.16 -20.52
C ILE A 653 -0.12 -17.69 -20.80
N SER A 654 -0.27 -18.58 -21.79
CA SER A 654 -1.51 -19.31 -22.07
C SER A 654 -1.29 -20.81 -22.27
N ASN A 655 -2.15 -21.61 -21.62
CA ASN A 655 -2.26 -23.08 -21.63
C ASN A 655 -1.00 -23.88 -21.20
N GLY A 656 -1.17 -24.72 -20.17
CA GLY A 656 -0.21 -25.77 -19.76
C GLY A 656 0.03 -25.87 -18.25
N SER A 657 0.20 -24.74 -17.55
CA SER A 657 0.44 -24.64 -16.10
C SER A 657 -0.19 -23.37 -15.52
N GLU A 658 -0.59 -23.38 -14.24
CA GLU A 658 -1.18 -22.21 -13.55
C GLU A 658 -0.18 -21.03 -13.44
N SER A 659 1.11 -21.36 -13.38
CA SER A 659 2.23 -20.41 -13.41
C SER A 659 3.45 -21.02 -14.07
N GLU A 660 4.25 -20.21 -14.75
CA GLU A 660 5.49 -20.63 -15.39
C GLU A 660 6.53 -19.51 -15.35
N THR A 661 7.81 -19.89 -15.33
CA THR A 661 8.91 -18.92 -15.41
C THR A 661 9.02 -18.38 -16.83
N VAL A 662 9.07 -17.05 -16.96
CA VAL A 662 9.39 -16.35 -18.20
C VAL A 662 10.67 -15.55 -18.00
N ALA A 663 11.68 -15.87 -18.80
CA ALA A 663 13.00 -15.26 -18.76
C ALA A 663 13.20 -14.32 -19.95
N VAL A 664 14.00 -13.26 -19.76
CA VAL A 664 14.59 -12.48 -20.86
C VAL A 664 16.06 -12.87 -21.03
N ALA A 665 16.49 -13.02 -22.28
CA ALA A 665 17.88 -13.28 -22.64
C ALA A 665 18.34 -12.41 -23.82
N PHE A 666 19.63 -12.13 -23.88
CA PHE A 666 20.28 -11.36 -24.95
C PHE A 666 21.22 -12.29 -25.71
N LYS A 667 20.91 -12.56 -26.98
CA LYS A 667 21.69 -13.43 -27.86
C LYS A 667 22.60 -12.62 -28.78
N ALA A 668 23.90 -12.76 -28.61
CA ALA A 668 24.90 -12.10 -29.46
C ALA A 668 25.06 -12.79 -30.83
N SER A 669 25.64 -12.09 -31.80
CA SER A 669 25.85 -12.60 -33.16
C SER A 669 26.78 -13.81 -33.25
N ASN A 670 27.63 -14.03 -32.25
CA ASN A 670 28.47 -15.23 -32.10
C ASN A 670 27.70 -16.45 -31.55
N GLY A 671 26.40 -16.29 -31.24
CA GLY A 671 25.54 -17.31 -30.67
C GLY A 671 25.50 -17.35 -29.14
N GLU A 672 26.29 -16.53 -28.45
CA GLU A 672 26.32 -16.48 -26.99
C GLU A 672 25.01 -15.91 -26.42
N LEU A 673 24.47 -16.56 -25.39
CA LEU A 673 23.22 -16.20 -24.74
C LEU A 673 23.48 -15.70 -23.32
N VAL A 674 23.10 -14.46 -23.03
CA VAL A 674 23.20 -13.87 -21.69
C VAL A 674 21.81 -13.76 -21.08
N HIS A 675 21.57 -14.52 -20.01
CA HIS A 675 20.34 -14.41 -19.25
C HIS A 675 20.27 -13.05 -18.55
N GLY A 676 19.18 -12.32 -18.77
CA GLY A 676 19.00 -10.94 -18.33
C GLY A 676 18.14 -10.80 -17.08
N GLY A 677 17.27 -11.77 -16.78
CA GLY A 677 16.33 -11.70 -15.66
C GLY A 677 15.07 -12.51 -15.95
N GLU A 678 14.24 -12.71 -14.93
CA GLU A 678 13.04 -13.55 -15.05
C GLU A 678 11.89 -13.09 -14.14
N THR A 679 10.71 -13.63 -14.38
CA THR A 679 9.54 -13.45 -13.52
C THR A 679 8.68 -14.71 -13.54
N MET A 680 7.93 -14.93 -12.46
CA MET A 680 6.90 -15.98 -12.42
C MET A 680 5.63 -15.43 -13.08
N ALA A 681 5.38 -15.84 -14.33
CA ALA A 681 4.18 -15.45 -15.05
C ALA A 681 3.02 -16.38 -14.66
N LYS A 682 1.86 -15.82 -14.32
CA LYS A 682 0.65 -16.60 -14.02
C LYS A 682 -0.34 -16.56 -15.18
N GLN A 683 -1.06 -17.65 -15.37
CA GLN A 683 -2.13 -17.69 -16.36
C GLN A 683 -3.22 -16.66 -16.00
N GLY A 684 -3.72 -15.92 -17.00
CA GLY A 684 -4.83 -14.98 -16.80
C GLY A 684 -4.46 -13.61 -16.25
N CYS A 685 -3.20 -13.33 -15.93
CA CYS A 685 -2.75 -11.98 -15.56
C CYS A 685 -1.37 -11.62 -16.13
N TRP A 686 -1.07 -10.32 -16.13
CA TRP A 686 0.20 -9.76 -16.59
C TRP A 686 1.18 -9.66 -15.43
N SER A 687 2.37 -10.18 -15.65
CA SER A 687 3.47 -10.20 -14.68
C SER A 687 4.60 -9.32 -15.18
N MET A 688 5.15 -8.48 -14.30
CA MET A 688 6.29 -7.62 -14.68
C MET A 688 7.55 -8.49 -14.73
N LEU A 689 8.15 -8.56 -15.91
CA LEU A 689 9.48 -9.09 -16.15
C LEU A 689 10.47 -7.95 -16.09
N LYS A 690 11.47 -8.05 -15.21
CA LYS A 690 12.62 -7.17 -15.18
C LYS A 690 13.88 -7.94 -15.51
N GLY A 691 14.85 -7.24 -16.06
CA GLY A 691 16.18 -7.77 -16.27
C GLY A 691 17.16 -6.69 -16.68
N GLY A 692 18.32 -7.10 -17.14
CA GLY A 692 19.31 -6.21 -17.70
C GLY A 692 20.62 -6.90 -18.04
N ILE A 693 21.49 -6.16 -18.71
CA ILE A 693 22.81 -6.62 -19.12
C ILE A 693 23.81 -5.46 -19.05
N VAL A 694 25.03 -5.78 -18.64
CA VAL A 694 26.20 -4.92 -18.83
C VAL A 694 26.88 -5.35 -20.13
N ALA A 695 26.96 -4.48 -21.13
CA ALA A 695 27.50 -4.84 -22.43
C ALA A 695 29.03 -4.93 -22.39
N GLU A 696 29.57 -6.10 -22.74
CA GLU A 696 31.02 -6.34 -22.81
C GLU A 696 31.63 -6.12 -24.20
N PHE A 697 30.77 -5.97 -25.20
CA PHE A 697 31.12 -5.80 -26.59
C PHE A 697 30.22 -4.72 -27.23
N THR A 698 30.70 -4.17 -28.34
CA THR A 698 29.88 -3.33 -29.22
C THR A 698 29.41 -4.20 -30.36
N GLY A 699 28.11 -4.44 -30.48
CA GLY A 699 27.60 -5.41 -31.43
C GLY A 699 26.09 -5.55 -31.38
N VAL A 700 25.57 -6.29 -32.35
CA VAL A 700 24.14 -6.51 -32.51
C VAL A 700 23.74 -7.74 -31.69
N VAL A 701 22.72 -7.60 -30.85
CA VAL A 701 22.12 -8.67 -30.04
C VAL A 701 20.64 -8.81 -30.35
N GLU A 702 20.14 -10.03 -30.31
CA GLU A 702 18.73 -10.38 -30.38
C GLU A 702 18.16 -10.56 -28.96
N ILE A 703 17.05 -9.90 -28.64
CA ILE A 703 16.38 -10.06 -27.34
C ILE A 703 15.35 -11.17 -27.46
N LEU A 704 15.46 -12.17 -26.58
CA LEU A 704 14.61 -13.35 -26.53
C LEU A 704 13.82 -13.38 -25.24
N LEU A 705 12.55 -13.80 -25.31
CA LEU A 705 11.79 -14.29 -24.16
C LEU A 705 11.70 -15.81 -24.22
N MET A 706 11.99 -16.46 -23.10
CA MET A 706 12.13 -17.92 -23.02
C MET A 706 11.23 -18.46 -21.91
N SER A 707 10.51 -19.55 -22.20
CA SER A 707 9.64 -20.22 -21.22
C SER A 707 9.38 -21.68 -21.62
N LYS A 708 8.92 -22.48 -20.65
CA LYS A 708 8.35 -23.82 -20.92
C LYS A 708 6.88 -23.77 -21.31
N ALA A 709 6.22 -22.62 -21.13
CA ALA A 709 4.83 -22.40 -21.52
C ALA A 709 4.65 -22.58 -23.03
N MET A 710 3.46 -23.01 -23.47
CA MET A 710 3.16 -23.17 -24.90
C MET A 710 3.10 -21.83 -25.64
N GLU A 711 2.69 -20.76 -24.97
CA GLU A 711 2.55 -19.43 -25.56
C GLU A 711 2.98 -18.35 -24.56
N ILE A 712 3.78 -17.38 -25.03
CA ILE A 712 4.18 -16.19 -24.29
C ILE A 712 3.56 -14.97 -24.98
N ARG A 713 2.80 -14.19 -24.22
CA ARG A 713 2.30 -12.87 -24.61
C ARG A 713 3.14 -11.80 -23.91
N VAL A 714 3.48 -10.75 -24.64
CA VAL A 714 4.33 -9.67 -24.16
C VAL A 714 3.67 -8.32 -24.48
N ASP A 715 3.82 -7.34 -23.59
CA ASP A 715 3.38 -5.97 -23.79
C ASP A 715 4.35 -4.98 -23.09
N ASN A 716 4.34 -3.72 -23.51
CA ASN A 716 5.14 -2.63 -22.93
C ASN A 716 6.63 -2.97 -22.72
N VAL A 717 7.28 -3.52 -23.75
CA VAL A 717 8.72 -3.83 -23.72
C VAL A 717 9.54 -2.54 -23.73
N SER A 718 10.51 -2.46 -22.81
CA SER A 718 11.48 -1.37 -22.72
C SER A 718 12.89 -1.93 -22.54
N LEU A 719 13.84 -1.35 -23.27
CA LEU A 719 15.27 -1.51 -23.02
C LEU A 719 15.91 -0.14 -22.93
N GLN A 720 16.46 0.22 -21.77
CA GLN A 720 17.01 1.55 -21.52
C GLN A 720 18.53 1.49 -21.33
N PRO A 721 19.31 2.25 -22.12
CA PRO A 721 20.74 2.34 -21.95
C PRO A 721 21.12 3.34 -20.85
N PHE A 722 22.21 3.04 -20.16
CA PHE A 722 22.89 3.92 -19.22
C PHE A 722 24.39 3.82 -19.44
N THR A 723 25.07 4.95 -19.50
CA THR A 723 26.52 4.98 -19.30
C THR A 723 26.84 4.66 -17.83
N ALA A 724 28.05 4.18 -17.54
CA ALA A 724 28.49 3.95 -16.16
C ALA A 724 28.36 5.20 -15.27
N LYS A 725 28.59 6.40 -15.84
CA LYS A 725 28.44 7.68 -15.15
C LYS A 725 26.97 7.99 -14.79
N GLU A 726 26.04 7.73 -15.71
CA GLU A 726 24.61 7.90 -15.45
C GLU A 726 24.11 6.92 -14.41
N TRP A 727 24.53 5.65 -14.48
CA TRP A 727 24.20 4.64 -13.49
C TRP A 727 24.69 5.04 -12.09
N ARG A 728 25.95 5.49 -12.00
CA ARG A 728 26.52 5.98 -10.74
C ARG A 728 25.73 7.18 -10.19
N SER A 729 25.36 8.14 -11.04
CA SER A 729 24.53 9.27 -10.62
C SER A 729 23.16 8.82 -10.11
N HIS A 730 22.57 7.79 -10.69
CA HIS A 730 21.31 7.21 -10.24
C HIS A 730 21.46 6.55 -8.86
N GLN A 731 22.52 5.78 -8.65
CA GLN A 731 22.85 5.19 -7.35
C GLN A 731 22.98 6.27 -6.26
N ASP A 732 23.74 7.33 -6.52
CA ASP A 732 23.98 8.41 -5.54
C ASP A 732 22.66 9.13 -5.16
N LYS A 733 21.82 9.44 -6.15
CA LYS A 733 20.48 10.01 -5.90
C LYS A 733 19.60 9.08 -5.09
N SER A 734 19.66 7.78 -5.36
CA SER A 734 18.92 6.79 -4.59
C SER A 734 19.44 6.72 -3.15
N ILE A 735 20.76 6.73 -2.93
CA ILE A 735 21.37 6.78 -1.60
C ILE A 735 20.90 8.00 -0.81
N ASP A 736 20.92 9.19 -1.41
CA ASP A 736 20.42 10.40 -0.76
C ASP A 736 18.95 10.27 -0.35
N LYS A 737 18.14 9.61 -1.18
CA LYS A 737 16.72 9.39 -0.92
C LYS A 737 16.46 8.33 0.15
N VAL A 738 17.19 7.22 0.15
CA VAL A 738 16.88 6.04 0.97
C VAL A 738 17.71 5.92 2.23
N ARG A 739 18.85 6.62 2.32
CA ARG A 739 19.79 6.55 3.46
C ARG A 739 19.95 7.84 4.23
N LYS A 740 19.41 8.96 3.72
CA LYS A 740 19.54 10.28 4.35
C LYS A 740 18.18 10.94 4.59
N LYS A 741 18.15 11.87 5.55
CA LYS A 741 17.01 12.73 5.87
C LYS A 741 17.46 14.16 6.06
N LYS A 742 16.58 15.08 5.67
CA LYS A 742 16.75 16.50 5.92
C LYS A 742 16.42 16.79 7.38
N VAL A 743 17.33 17.47 8.07
CA VAL A 743 17.20 17.87 9.47
C VAL A 743 17.33 19.38 9.55
N SER A 744 16.36 20.01 10.20
CA SER A 744 16.28 21.45 10.40
C SER A 744 16.50 21.76 11.88
N PHE A 745 17.47 22.62 12.18
CA PHE A 745 17.75 23.08 13.54
C PHE A 745 17.16 24.48 13.72
N LYS A 746 16.34 24.65 14.75
CA LYS A 746 15.85 25.97 15.19
C LYS A 746 16.50 26.31 16.52
N VAL A 747 17.12 27.47 16.56
CA VAL A 747 18.09 27.88 17.56
C VAL A 747 17.63 29.24 18.08
N THR A 748 17.17 29.28 19.34
CA THR A 748 16.64 30.47 20.00
C THR A 748 17.33 30.76 21.33
N TYR A 749 17.42 32.01 21.75
CA TYR A 749 17.77 32.37 23.13
C TYR A 749 16.64 31.99 24.10
N ALA A 750 16.92 31.92 25.40
CA ALA A 750 15.94 31.61 26.44
C ALA A 750 14.71 32.55 26.43
N ASN A 751 14.87 33.80 25.98
CA ASN A 751 13.78 34.76 25.79
C ASN A 751 12.93 34.51 24.52
N GLY A 752 13.19 33.42 23.77
CA GLY A 752 12.47 33.04 22.55
C GLY A 752 12.93 33.72 21.26
N THR A 753 13.87 34.67 21.33
CA THR A 753 14.39 35.35 20.13
C THR A 753 15.33 34.45 19.32
N ALA A 754 15.34 34.62 18.00
CA ALA A 754 16.20 33.84 17.11
C ALA A 754 17.69 34.15 17.36
N ALA A 755 18.52 33.11 17.51
CA ALA A 755 19.95 33.29 17.64
C ALA A 755 20.62 33.14 16.26
N ASP A 756 20.70 34.27 15.56
CA ASP A 756 21.37 34.41 14.27
C ASP A 756 22.87 34.12 14.38
N GLY A 757 23.43 33.38 13.43
CA GLY A 757 24.87 33.08 13.37
C GLY A 757 25.39 32.08 14.41
N ALA A 758 24.50 31.46 15.21
CA ALA A 758 24.87 30.38 16.12
C ALA A 758 25.45 29.18 15.34
N LEU A 759 26.41 28.52 15.96
CA LEU A 759 27.17 27.44 15.38
C LEU A 759 26.68 26.09 15.89
N VAL A 760 26.15 25.27 14.98
CA VAL A 760 25.64 23.92 15.26
C VAL A 760 26.67 22.90 14.78
N LEU A 761 27.36 22.25 15.72
CA LEU A 761 28.29 21.14 15.49
C LEU A 761 27.53 19.82 15.63
N ILE A 762 27.56 18.98 14.61
CA ILE A 762 26.77 17.74 14.49
C ILE A 762 27.75 16.58 14.35
N LEU A 763 27.74 15.65 15.31
CA LEU A 763 28.61 14.49 15.33
C LEU A 763 27.76 13.21 15.23
N GLN A 764 27.93 12.44 14.17
CA GLN A 764 27.35 11.10 14.10
C GLN A 764 28.10 10.15 15.06
N THR A 765 27.38 9.57 16.00
CA THR A 765 27.91 8.65 17.02
C THR A 765 27.70 7.19 16.66
N LYS A 766 26.66 6.87 15.87
CA LYS A 766 26.38 5.52 15.37
C LYS A 766 25.78 5.59 13.97
N SER A 767 26.26 4.72 13.07
CA SER A 767 25.63 4.54 11.75
C SER A 767 24.32 3.76 11.89
N GLY A 768 23.30 4.16 11.13
CA GLY A 768 22.03 3.44 11.06
C GLY A 768 22.03 2.24 10.11
N PHE A 769 23.07 2.08 9.27
CA PHE A 769 23.15 0.98 8.31
C PHE A 769 24.17 -0.09 8.74
N PRO A 770 23.75 -1.35 8.93
CA PRO A 770 24.59 -2.53 9.12
C PRO A 770 25.60 -2.76 7.97
N PHE A 771 26.83 -2.28 8.13
CA PHE A 771 27.94 -2.60 7.23
C PHE A 771 29.02 -3.37 8.00
N GLY A 772 29.32 -4.59 7.55
CA GLY A 772 30.07 -5.59 8.29
C GLY A 772 31.05 -6.39 7.45
N CYS A 773 31.76 -7.30 8.13
CA CYS A 773 32.79 -8.15 7.54
C CYS A 773 32.79 -9.54 8.20
N GLY A 774 33.14 -10.58 7.45
CA GLY A 774 33.33 -11.94 7.96
C GLY A 774 34.46 -12.01 8.99
N MET A 775 34.22 -12.70 10.11
CA MET A 775 35.20 -12.89 11.18
C MET A 775 35.52 -14.36 11.37
N ASN A 776 36.80 -14.70 11.52
CA ASN A 776 37.22 -16.07 11.76
C ASN A 776 38.01 -16.19 13.08
N HIS A 777 38.32 -17.43 13.47
CA HIS A 777 38.94 -17.76 14.75
C HIS A 777 40.29 -17.08 15.02
N TYR A 778 41.03 -16.60 14.00
CA TYR A 778 42.28 -15.88 14.25
C TYR A 778 42.07 -14.62 15.10
N ILE A 779 40.84 -14.09 15.17
CA ILE A 779 40.48 -12.96 16.04
C ILE A 779 40.77 -13.25 17.53
N VAL A 780 40.77 -14.53 17.93
CA VAL A 780 41.05 -14.93 19.32
C VAL A 780 42.53 -14.82 19.65
N THR A 781 43.42 -15.04 18.68
CA THR A 781 44.87 -15.13 18.92
C THR A 781 45.66 -13.94 18.39
N ASP A 782 45.23 -13.33 17.29
CA ASP A 782 45.93 -12.24 16.61
C ASP A 782 45.43 -10.87 17.09
N GLU A 783 46.30 -10.13 17.76
CA GLU A 783 45.98 -8.81 18.30
C GLU A 783 45.84 -7.73 17.24
N ALA A 784 46.65 -7.78 16.18
CA ALA A 784 46.56 -6.84 15.08
C ALA A 784 45.23 -7.02 14.34
N TYR A 785 44.80 -8.27 14.14
CA TYR A 785 43.50 -8.56 13.55
C TYR A 785 42.33 -8.05 14.43
N ARG A 786 42.41 -8.21 15.77
CA ARG A 786 41.41 -7.65 16.69
C ARG A 786 41.26 -6.15 16.55
N GLN A 787 42.39 -5.44 16.59
CA GLN A 787 42.41 -3.98 16.50
C GLN A 787 41.92 -3.49 15.14
N TRP A 788 42.36 -4.14 14.05
CA TRP A 788 41.93 -3.85 12.69
C TRP A 788 40.42 -4.04 12.50
N PHE A 789 39.87 -5.14 13.02
CA PHE A 789 38.46 -5.48 12.84
C PHE A 789 37.56 -4.53 13.64
N ALA A 790 37.86 -4.33 14.93
CA ALA A 790 37.03 -3.54 15.84
C ALA A 790 36.96 -2.04 15.49
N SER A 791 37.99 -1.52 14.82
CA SER A 791 38.06 -0.13 14.36
C SER A 791 37.17 0.15 13.14
N ARG A 792 36.83 -0.88 12.35
CA ARG A 792 36.11 -0.73 11.08
C ARG A 792 34.66 -1.21 11.13
N PHE A 793 34.42 -2.41 11.65
CA PHE A 793 33.14 -3.10 11.48
C PHE A 793 32.35 -3.18 12.77
N LYS A 794 31.04 -2.94 12.68
CA LYS A 794 30.10 -3.05 13.80
C LYS A 794 29.09 -4.17 13.63
N VAL A 795 29.21 -4.95 12.56
CA VAL A 795 28.41 -6.13 12.29
C VAL A 795 29.31 -7.21 11.70
N THR A 796 29.07 -8.47 12.05
CA THR A 796 29.85 -9.61 11.55
C THR A 796 29.02 -10.87 11.39
N SER A 797 29.56 -11.83 10.64
CA SER A 797 29.16 -13.23 10.62
C SER A 797 30.42 -14.08 10.77
N PHE A 798 30.32 -15.21 11.47
CA PHE A 798 31.47 -16.10 11.67
C PHE A 798 31.65 -17.03 10.47
N THR A 799 32.87 -17.17 9.98
CA THR A 799 33.13 -17.92 8.74
C THR A 799 32.80 -19.41 8.88
N ASN A 800 33.18 -20.02 10.01
CA ASN A 800 33.05 -21.47 10.22
C ASN A 800 32.64 -21.84 11.64
N GLU A 801 32.87 -20.96 12.60
CA GLU A 801 32.97 -21.31 14.01
C GLU A 801 31.62 -21.66 14.65
N MET A 802 30.51 -21.26 14.02
CA MET A 802 29.16 -21.67 14.42
C MET A 802 28.57 -22.81 13.59
N LYS A 803 29.18 -23.24 12.48
CA LYS A 803 28.67 -24.30 11.61
C LYS A 803 28.64 -25.66 12.32
N TRP A 804 27.70 -26.53 11.95
CA TRP A 804 27.47 -27.79 12.68
C TRP A 804 28.69 -28.71 12.67
N TYR A 805 29.39 -28.82 11.54
CA TYR A 805 30.61 -29.64 11.45
C TYR A 805 31.77 -29.10 12.30
N SER A 806 31.77 -27.80 12.64
CA SER A 806 32.80 -27.20 13.50
C SER A 806 32.52 -27.49 14.98
N THR A 807 31.25 -27.42 15.34
CA THR A 807 30.78 -27.40 16.73
C THR A 807 30.39 -28.77 17.25
N GLU A 808 30.06 -29.75 16.40
CA GLU A 808 29.72 -31.13 16.80
C GLU A 808 30.36 -32.17 15.85
N LYS A 809 31.70 -32.21 15.80
CA LYS A 809 32.47 -33.15 14.95
C LYS A 809 32.15 -34.61 15.26
N THR A 810 31.95 -34.93 16.55
CA THR A 810 31.59 -36.26 17.05
C THR A 810 30.22 -36.16 17.70
N ARG A 811 29.32 -37.10 17.39
CA ARG A 811 27.94 -37.13 17.90
C ARG A 811 27.90 -36.95 19.42
N GLY A 812 27.16 -35.94 19.90
CA GLY A 812 26.97 -35.64 21.31
C GLY A 812 28.17 -34.95 21.99
N VAL A 813 29.24 -34.63 21.26
CA VAL A 813 30.41 -33.90 21.78
C VAL A 813 30.44 -32.52 21.13
N GLU A 814 29.76 -31.58 21.77
CA GLU A 814 29.71 -30.19 21.34
C GLU A 814 30.91 -29.39 21.87
N ASN A 815 31.51 -28.55 21.02
CA ASN A 815 32.58 -27.64 21.39
C ASN A 815 32.35 -26.25 20.78
N TYR A 816 31.90 -25.32 21.63
CA TYR A 816 31.65 -23.92 21.28
C TYR A 816 32.77 -22.97 21.75
N THR A 817 33.87 -23.47 22.33
CA THR A 817 34.90 -22.65 23.00
C THR A 817 35.39 -21.48 22.15
N VAL A 818 35.69 -21.72 20.88
CA VAL A 818 36.16 -20.68 19.96
C VAL A 818 35.03 -19.71 19.61
N ALA A 819 33.85 -20.22 19.27
CA ALA A 819 32.69 -19.39 18.95
C ALA A 819 32.30 -18.49 20.14
N ASP A 820 32.24 -19.02 21.35
CA ASP A 820 31.96 -18.26 22.57
C ASP A 820 33.00 -17.15 22.81
N ALA A 821 34.29 -17.45 22.59
CA ALA A 821 35.35 -16.45 22.70
C ALA A 821 35.20 -15.32 21.67
N MET A 822 34.81 -15.66 20.44
CA MET A 822 34.54 -14.69 19.39
C MET A 822 33.29 -13.85 19.68
N VAL A 823 32.21 -14.46 20.21
CA VAL A 823 31.01 -13.72 20.65
C VAL A 823 31.39 -12.74 21.76
N ASN A 824 32.19 -13.16 22.74
CA ASN A 824 32.65 -12.28 23.82
C ASN A 824 33.50 -11.11 23.29
N PHE A 825 34.40 -11.37 22.33
CA PHE A 825 35.15 -10.30 21.67
C PHE A 825 34.22 -9.30 20.96
N ALA A 826 33.24 -9.81 20.21
CA ALA A 826 32.28 -8.98 19.50
C ALA A 826 31.44 -8.11 20.46
N GLU A 827 30.91 -8.69 21.54
CA GLU A 827 30.14 -7.98 22.56
C GLU A 827 30.97 -6.88 23.25
N GLN A 828 32.22 -7.19 23.63
CA GLN A 828 33.14 -6.22 24.25
C GLN A 828 33.43 -5.00 23.35
N ASN A 829 33.33 -5.18 22.03
CA ASN A 829 33.63 -4.13 21.05
C ASN A 829 32.37 -3.53 20.40
N GLY A 830 31.17 -3.90 20.89
CA GLY A 830 29.89 -3.43 20.37
C GLY A 830 29.62 -3.85 18.92
N ILE A 831 30.07 -5.06 18.55
CA ILE A 831 29.91 -5.65 17.23
C ILE A 831 28.73 -6.62 17.28
N SER A 832 27.71 -6.40 16.45
CA SER A 832 26.55 -7.28 16.34
C SER A 832 26.84 -8.49 15.46
N ILE A 833 26.22 -9.64 15.76
CA ILE A 833 26.54 -10.91 15.11
C ILE A 833 25.31 -11.47 14.40
N ARG A 834 25.44 -11.82 13.12
CA ARG A 834 24.54 -12.74 12.42
C ARG A 834 25.11 -14.16 12.59
N GLY A 835 24.34 -15.06 13.17
CA GLY A 835 24.74 -16.45 13.36
C GLY A 835 24.71 -17.21 12.03
N HIS A 836 25.83 -17.83 11.66
CA HIS A 836 25.96 -18.59 10.43
C HIS A 836 26.67 -19.94 10.69
N ASN A 837 25.99 -21.07 10.58
CA ASN A 837 24.54 -21.25 10.39
C ASN A 837 24.03 -22.37 11.31
N VAL A 838 22.71 -22.46 11.46
CA VAL A 838 22.10 -23.57 12.21
C VAL A 838 22.24 -24.85 11.39
N PHE A 839 21.77 -24.81 10.14
CA PHE A 839 21.84 -25.89 9.18
C PHE A 839 22.34 -25.42 7.82
N TRP A 840 23.19 -26.25 7.21
CA TRP A 840 23.63 -26.09 5.83
C TRP A 840 23.13 -27.27 5.02
N ASP A 841 22.23 -27.04 4.07
CA ASP A 841 21.50 -28.12 3.44
C ASP A 841 22.35 -28.97 2.47
N ASN A 842 23.56 -28.53 2.15
CA ASN A 842 24.52 -29.37 1.43
C ASN A 842 24.97 -30.57 2.28
N ARG A 843 24.63 -31.79 1.83
CA ARG A 843 25.04 -33.05 2.49
C ARG A 843 26.55 -33.15 2.71
N VAL A 844 27.37 -32.56 1.85
CA VAL A 844 28.84 -32.58 2.00
C VAL A 844 29.28 -31.83 3.26
N MET A 845 28.56 -30.76 3.61
CA MET A 845 28.87 -29.89 4.74
C MET A 845 28.30 -30.40 6.06
N GLN A 846 27.45 -31.41 6.05
CA GLN A 846 26.96 -32.03 7.29
C GLN A 846 28.09 -32.76 8.05
N PRO A 847 28.04 -32.84 9.40
CA PRO A 847 28.98 -33.67 10.15
C PRO A 847 28.97 -35.12 9.64
N LYS A 848 30.13 -35.79 9.62
CA LYS A 848 30.26 -37.15 9.03
C LYS A 848 29.23 -38.14 9.59
N TRP A 849 28.91 -38.05 10.88
CA TRP A 849 27.96 -38.93 11.55
C TRP A 849 26.48 -38.61 11.27
N VAL A 850 26.17 -37.43 10.71
CA VAL A 850 24.80 -36.99 10.37
C VAL A 850 24.37 -37.48 8.98
N LYS A 851 25.31 -37.54 8.03
CA LYS A 851 25.06 -37.77 6.58
C LYS A 851 24.22 -39.00 6.26
N ASP A 852 24.32 -40.04 7.09
CA ASP A 852 23.73 -41.36 6.87
C ASP A 852 22.72 -41.75 7.95
N LEU A 853 22.28 -40.80 8.78
CA LEU A 853 21.27 -41.08 9.79
C LEU A 853 19.92 -41.47 9.14
N PRO A 854 19.21 -42.45 9.72
CA PRO A 854 17.80 -42.68 9.41
C PRO A 854 16.95 -41.45 9.75
N PRO A 855 15.81 -41.21 9.05
CA PRO A 855 14.97 -40.02 9.23
C PRO A 855 14.63 -39.67 10.68
N ALA A 856 14.20 -40.64 11.48
CA ALA A 856 13.84 -40.40 12.88
C ALA A 856 15.04 -39.97 13.74
N GLU A 857 16.23 -40.51 13.48
CA GLU A 857 17.45 -40.15 14.21
C GLU A 857 18.03 -38.81 13.71
N LEU A 858 17.87 -38.51 12.42
CA LEU A 858 18.21 -37.22 11.84
C LEU A 858 17.33 -36.11 12.43
N MET A 859 16.01 -36.30 12.51
CA MET A 859 15.11 -35.32 13.13
C MET A 859 15.50 -35.07 14.59
N LYS A 860 15.79 -36.11 15.37
CA LYS A 860 16.29 -35.96 16.75
C LYS A 860 17.62 -35.20 16.81
N ALA A 861 18.54 -35.47 15.87
CA ALA A 861 19.81 -34.76 15.80
C ALA A 861 19.62 -33.27 15.46
N ALA A 862 18.79 -32.96 14.46
CA ALA A 862 18.43 -31.60 14.09
C ALA A 862 17.74 -30.86 15.24
N THR A 863 16.79 -31.50 15.93
CA THR A 863 16.15 -30.93 17.12
C THR A 863 17.16 -30.62 18.23
N ARG A 864 18.08 -31.55 18.53
CA ARG A 864 19.14 -31.31 19.53
C ARG A 864 20.05 -30.16 19.11
N ARG A 865 20.43 -30.10 17.84
CA ARG A 865 21.24 -29.03 17.27
C ARG A 865 20.58 -27.67 17.46
N LEU A 866 19.31 -27.53 17.09
CA LEU A 866 18.51 -26.31 17.31
C LEU A 866 18.49 -25.92 18.79
N ASN A 867 18.09 -26.84 19.66
CA ASN A 867 18.01 -26.62 21.12
C ASN A 867 19.36 -26.26 21.75
N SER A 868 20.47 -26.72 21.18
CA SER A 868 21.80 -26.34 21.66
C SER A 868 22.21 -24.97 21.12
N VAL A 869 22.36 -24.84 19.80
CA VAL A 869 22.99 -23.66 19.21
C VAL A 869 22.10 -22.41 19.31
N VAL A 870 20.79 -22.53 19.07
CA VAL A 870 19.90 -21.37 19.10
C VAL A 870 19.71 -20.91 20.55
N SER A 871 19.42 -21.82 21.49
CA SER A 871 19.26 -21.45 22.89
C SER A 871 20.55 -20.92 23.53
N ARG A 872 21.72 -21.43 23.14
CA ARG A 872 23.02 -20.94 23.65
C ARG A 872 23.24 -19.46 23.38
N TYR A 873 22.83 -19.00 22.19
CA TYR A 873 23.05 -17.63 21.74
C TYR A 873 21.78 -16.78 21.73
N ALA A 874 20.71 -17.27 22.35
CA ALA A 874 19.44 -16.55 22.40
C ALA A 874 19.62 -15.16 23.04
N GLY A 875 19.11 -14.13 22.38
CA GLY A 875 19.26 -12.72 22.77
C GLY A 875 20.63 -12.10 22.53
N ARG A 876 21.63 -12.86 22.06
CA ARG A 876 23.00 -12.37 21.79
C ARG A 876 23.27 -12.07 20.31
N LEU A 877 22.48 -12.65 19.40
CA LEU A 877 22.63 -12.47 17.96
C LEU A 877 21.50 -11.60 17.39
N ILE A 878 21.83 -10.79 16.38
CA ILE A 878 20.83 -9.96 15.68
C ILE A 878 20.06 -10.74 14.61
N GLY A 879 20.57 -11.90 14.20
CA GLY A 879 19.96 -12.76 13.20
C GLY A 879 20.56 -14.16 13.17
N TRP A 880 19.84 -15.12 12.60
CA TRP A 880 20.30 -16.48 12.35
C TRP A 880 20.02 -16.89 10.91
N ASP A 881 21.06 -17.39 10.23
CA ASP A 881 20.90 -18.18 9.01
C ASP A 881 20.41 -19.57 9.45
N VAL A 882 19.09 -19.78 9.43
CA VAL A 882 18.48 -21.04 9.89
C VAL A 882 18.76 -22.14 8.87
N MET A 883 18.55 -21.82 7.59
CA MET A 883 18.85 -22.69 6.45
C MET A 883 19.80 -21.98 5.50
N ASN A 884 20.90 -22.65 5.17
CA ASN A 884 21.85 -22.24 4.12
C ASN A 884 21.70 -23.15 2.90
N GLU A 885 21.56 -22.55 1.72
CA GLU A 885 21.61 -23.19 0.40
C GLU A 885 20.53 -24.24 0.11
N ASN A 886 19.33 -24.06 0.66
CA ASN A 886 18.22 -25.00 0.52
C ASN A 886 17.41 -24.83 -0.80
N LEU A 887 17.87 -24.00 -1.75
CA LEU A 887 17.43 -24.10 -3.15
C LEU A 887 18.36 -25.02 -3.96
N HIS A 888 19.66 -24.96 -3.69
CA HIS A 888 20.67 -25.78 -4.39
C HIS A 888 20.70 -27.22 -3.89
N PHE A 889 20.43 -27.41 -2.61
CA PHE A 889 20.44 -28.70 -1.96
C PHE A 889 19.05 -28.99 -1.36
N ARG A 890 18.79 -30.27 -1.06
CA ARG A 890 17.53 -30.74 -0.45
C ARG A 890 17.78 -31.80 0.61
N PHE A 891 18.89 -31.75 1.35
CA PHE A 891 19.29 -32.84 2.25
C PHE A 891 18.24 -33.11 3.33
N PHE A 892 17.71 -32.06 3.96
CA PHE A 892 16.70 -32.22 5.01
C PHE A 892 15.35 -32.58 4.42
N GLU A 893 14.93 -31.98 3.32
CA GLU A 893 13.67 -32.28 2.63
C GLU A 893 13.62 -33.73 2.14
N ASP A 894 14.70 -34.21 1.51
CA ASP A 894 14.80 -35.58 0.98
C ASP A 894 14.75 -36.64 2.10
N LYS A 895 15.24 -36.29 3.31
CA LYS A 895 15.33 -37.22 4.44
C LYS A 895 14.14 -37.14 5.39
N LEU A 896 13.58 -35.95 5.59
CA LEU A 896 12.58 -35.66 6.63
C LEU A 896 11.21 -35.27 6.06
N GLY A 897 11.14 -34.99 4.75
CA GLY A 897 9.93 -34.59 4.05
C GLY A 897 9.91 -33.10 3.69
N GLU A 898 9.00 -32.73 2.77
CA GLU A 898 8.95 -31.41 2.10
C GLU A 898 8.86 -30.19 3.02
N ASN A 899 8.47 -30.33 4.28
CA ASN A 899 8.30 -29.22 5.22
C ASN A 899 9.43 -29.13 6.26
N ALA A 900 10.55 -29.84 6.06
CA ALA A 900 11.64 -29.92 7.02
C ALA A 900 12.21 -28.53 7.37
N SER A 901 12.61 -27.75 6.36
CA SER A 901 13.04 -26.37 6.55
C SER A 901 12.00 -25.55 7.30
N SER A 902 10.74 -25.59 6.89
CA SER A 902 9.65 -24.83 7.52
C SER A 902 9.49 -25.15 9.02
N MET A 903 9.63 -26.42 9.40
CA MET A 903 9.61 -26.85 10.80
C MET A 903 10.80 -26.30 11.59
N PHE A 904 11.99 -26.25 11.00
CA PHE A 904 13.18 -25.71 11.67
C PHE A 904 13.05 -24.21 11.97
N TYR A 905 12.45 -23.43 11.07
CA TYR A 905 12.13 -22.03 11.34
C TYR A 905 11.16 -21.91 12.52
N SER A 906 10.13 -22.76 12.57
CA SER A 906 9.19 -22.75 13.70
C SER A 906 9.92 -23.03 15.00
N MET A 907 10.78 -24.06 15.04
CA MET A 907 11.54 -24.40 16.23
C MET A 907 12.52 -23.30 16.64
N ALA A 908 13.28 -22.73 15.70
CA ALA A 908 14.18 -21.63 15.97
C ALA A 908 13.44 -20.41 16.55
N TYR A 909 12.28 -20.07 15.98
CA TYR A 909 11.42 -18.99 16.47
C TYR A 909 10.91 -19.25 17.90
N HIS A 910 10.59 -20.48 18.27
CA HIS A 910 10.18 -20.79 19.65
C HIS A 910 11.35 -20.71 20.65
N LEU A 911 12.58 -20.97 20.21
CA LEU A 911 13.77 -20.91 21.06
C LEU A 911 14.29 -19.48 21.26
N ASP A 912 14.19 -18.64 20.22
CA ASP A 912 14.45 -17.21 20.31
C ASP A 912 13.46 -16.41 19.43
N PRO A 913 12.31 -16.00 20.00
CA PRO A 913 11.30 -15.23 19.25
C PRO A 913 11.76 -13.82 18.87
N SER A 914 12.84 -13.33 19.47
CA SER A 914 13.28 -11.94 19.30
C SER A 914 14.17 -11.75 18.07
N THR A 915 14.88 -12.80 17.66
CA THR A 915 15.86 -12.82 16.58
C THR A 915 15.23 -12.86 15.19
N THR A 916 15.91 -12.24 14.23
CA THR A 916 15.53 -12.30 12.80
C THR A 916 16.06 -13.59 12.16
N LEU A 917 15.20 -14.34 11.47
CA LEU A 917 15.55 -15.61 10.83
C LEU A 917 15.74 -15.42 9.33
N PHE A 918 16.89 -15.85 8.82
CA PHE A 918 17.30 -15.72 7.42
C PHE A 918 17.26 -17.08 6.73
N MET A 919 16.74 -17.08 5.50
CA MET A 919 17.13 -18.04 4.47
C MET A 919 18.36 -17.44 3.79
N ASN A 920 19.43 -18.20 3.62
CA ASN A 920 20.67 -17.68 3.03
C ASN A 920 21.05 -18.52 1.82
N GLU A 921 21.28 -17.86 0.68
CA GLU A 921 21.46 -18.53 -0.60
C GLU A 921 22.45 -17.79 -1.51
N TYR A 922 23.20 -18.55 -2.30
CA TYR A 922 24.14 -18.03 -3.31
C TYR A 922 23.54 -18.05 -4.71
N ASN A 923 24.22 -17.39 -5.64
CA ASN A 923 23.89 -17.22 -7.05
C ASN A 923 22.58 -16.51 -7.39
N THR A 924 21.79 -16.09 -6.40
CA THR A 924 20.51 -15.39 -6.64
C THR A 924 20.67 -14.02 -7.28
N ILE A 925 21.79 -13.32 -7.06
CA ILE A 925 22.03 -11.97 -7.59
C ILE A 925 23.32 -11.83 -8.41
N GLU A 926 24.22 -12.80 -8.29
CA GLU A 926 25.59 -12.73 -8.81
C GLU A 926 25.79 -13.49 -10.12
N ASN A 927 25.01 -14.53 -10.38
CA ASN A 927 25.19 -15.39 -11.55
C ASN A 927 23.87 -15.61 -12.28
N SER A 928 23.63 -14.84 -13.34
CA SER A 928 22.40 -14.96 -14.11
C SER A 928 22.26 -16.28 -14.87
N LYS A 929 23.34 -17.08 -14.99
CA LYS A 929 23.33 -18.42 -15.61
C LYS A 929 22.92 -19.53 -14.65
N ASP A 930 22.81 -19.23 -13.35
CA ASP A 930 22.30 -20.20 -12.39
C ASP A 930 20.78 -20.14 -12.34
N HIS A 931 20.15 -21.19 -12.86
CA HIS A 931 18.70 -21.31 -12.86
C HIS A 931 18.16 -22.03 -11.62
N THR A 932 19.02 -22.41 -10.67
CA THR A 932 18.63 -23.15 -9.46
C THR A 932 18.07 -22.20 -8.39
N ALA A 933 18.79 -21.12 -8.13
CA ALA A 933 18.51 -20.18 -7.05
C ALA A 933 18.10 -18.80 -7.54
N THR A 934 17.22 -18.72 -8.54
CA THR A 934 16.76 -17.44 -9.07
C THR A 934 15.93 -16.66 -8.04
N ALA A 935 15.81 -15.34 -8.21
CA ALA A 935 15.02 -14.50 -7.32
C ALA A 935 13.55 -14.96 -7.18
N CYS A 936 12.98 -15.56 -8.23
CA CYS A 936 11.63 -16.11 -8.21
C CYS A 936 11.54 -17.40 -7.38
N LYS A 937 12.49 -18.33 -7.55
CA LYS A 937 12.52 -19.59 -6.77
C LYS A 937 12.83 -19.34 -5.31
N TYR A 938 13.73 -18.42 -5.02
CA TYR A 938 14.01 -17.97 -3.66
C TYR A 938 12.72 -17.47 -2.99
N LYS A 939 11.99 -16.59 -3.66
CA LYS A 939 10.73 -16.05 -3.16
C LYS A 939 9.71 -17.16 -2.88
N GLU A 940 9.56 -18.11 -3.80
CA GLU A 940 8.63 -19.23 -3.66
C GLU A 940 8.95 -20.10 -2.43
N GLU A 941 10.22 -20.51 -2.25
CA GLU A 941 10.62 -21.34 -1.12
C GLU A 941 10.48 -20.59 0.21
N LEU A 942 10.83 -19.30 0.25
CA LEU A 942 10.64 -18.51 1.46
C LEU A 942 9.15 -18.29 1.78
N GLU A 943 8.28 -18.09 0.78
CA GLU A 943 6.82 -18.03 0.99
C GLU A 943 6.27 -19.37 1.53
N LYS A 944 6.79 -20.51 1.07
CA LYS A 944 6.47 -21.84 1.60
C LYS A 944 6.90 -21.99 3.06
N ILE A 945 8.08 -21.52 3.42
CA ILE A 945 8.56 -21.52 4.81
C ILE A 945 7.65 -20.64 5.69
N LEU A 946 7.33 -19.42 5.25
CA LEU A 946 6.56 -18.46 6.05
C LEU A 946 5.08 -18.83 6.21
N SER A 947 4.50 -19.51 5.23
CA SER A 947 3.09 -19.95 5.27
C SER A 947 2.85 -21.19 6.14
N PHE A 948 3.92 -21.84 6.62
CA PHE A 948 3.82 -23.04 7.45
C PHE A 948 3.15 -22.76 8.81
N PRO A 949 2.21 -23.61 9.28
CA PRO A 949 1.60 -23.46 10.60
C PRO A 949 2.64 -23.44 11.73
N GLY A 950 2.63 -22.38 12.53
CA GLY A 950 3.63 -22.16 13.59
C GLY A 950 4.74 -21.16 13.23
N ASN A 951 4.74 -20.63 12.00
CA ASN A 951 5.64 -19.56 11.56
C ASN A 951 4.97 -18.17 11.52
N ALA A 952 3.69 -18.09 11.90
CA ALA A 952 2.98 -16.82 11.97
C ALA A 952 3.62 -15.86 12.98
N GLY A 953 3.97 -14.66 12.52
CA GLY A 953 4.57 -13.61 13.37
C GLY A 953 6.09 -13.69 13.54
N LEU A 954 6.77 -14.67 12.93
CA LEU A 954 8.23 -14.72 12.95
C LEU A 954 8.83 -13.51 12.22
N LYS A 955 9.99 -13.03 12.70
CA LYS A 955 10.76 -11.99 12.02
C LYS A 955 11.65 -12.63 10.98
N ALA A 956 11.29 -12.55 9.70
CA ALA A 956 12.10 -13.10 8.61
C ALA A 956 12.91 -12.03 7.88
N ALA A 957 13.99 -12.49 7.26
CA ALA A 957 14.82 -11.71 6.36
C ALA A 957 15.35 -12.56 5.20
N ILE A 958 15.82 -11.88 4.17
CA ILE A 958 16.37 -12.47 2.95
C ILE A 958 17.90 -12.36 3.02
N GLY A 959 18.61 -13.49 2.94
CA GLY A 959 20.07 -13.55 2.91
C GLY A 959 20.57 -13.93 1.52
N LEU A 960 21.39 -13.07 0.92
CA LEU A 960 21.96 -13.25 -0.41
C LEU A 960 23.48 -13.21 -0.27
N GLU A 961 24.14 -14.36 -0.46
CA GLU A 961 25.58 -14.50 -0.18
C GLU A 961 26.38 -13.50 -1.02
N GLY A 962 26.16 -13.44 -2.33
CA GLY A 962 26.77 -12.44 -3.20
C GLY A 962 28.21 -12.80 -3.55
N HIS A 963 28.44 -14.03 -3.98
CA HIS A 963 29.74 -14.53 -4.39
C HIS A 963 30.03 -14.24 -5.88
N PHE A 964 30.43 -13.01 -6.20
CA PHE A 964 30.62 -12.57 -7.59
C PHE A 964 31.93 -13.11 -8.18
N ARG A 965 31.85 -14.23 -8.91
CA ARG A 965 33.01 -14.85 -9.56
C ARG A 965 33.28 -14.36 -10.98
N ASP A 966 32.29 -13.75 -11.63
CA ASP A 966 32.46 -13.23 -12.98
C ASP A 966 33.42 -12.03 -13.00
N PRO A 967 34.35 -11.94 -13.98
CA PRO A 967 35.28 -10.83 -14.11
C PRO A 967 34.60 -9.46 -14.26
N LYS A 968 33.33 -9.45 -14.69
CA LYS A 968 32.49 -8.26 -14.76
C LYS A 968 31.07 -8.58 -14.29
N PRO A 969 30.66 -8.12 -13.10
CA PRO A 969 29.36 -8.44 -12.56
C PRO A 969 28.24 -7.76 -13.36
N ASN A 970 27.15 -8.48 -13.62
CA ASN A 970 25.96 -7.90 -14.24
C ASN A 970 25.12 -7.17 -13.19
N ILE A 971 25.52 -5.95 -12.81
CA ILE A 971 24.82 -5.18 -11.77
C ILE A 971 23.38 -4.78 -12.18
N ALA A 972 23.07 -4.76 -13.48
CA ALA A 972 21.70 -4.56 -13.96
C ALA A 972 20.81 -5.78 -13.66
N TYR A 973 21.35 -7.00 -13.77
CA TYR A 973 20.68 -8.22 -13.30
C TYR A 973 20.51 -8.20 -11.77
N MET A 974 21.56 -7.87 -11.02
CA MET A 974 21.51 -7.72 -9.56
C MET A 974 20.38 -6.77 -9.13
N ARG A 975 20.24 -5.59 -9.75
CA ARG A 975 19.12 -4.66 -9.49
C ARG A 975 17.77 -5.33 -9.67
N SER A 976 17.60 -6.06 -10.78
CA SER A 976 16.33 -6.72 -11.09
C SER A 976 15.97 -7.80 -10.08
N ALA A 977 16.94 -8.59 -9.63
CA ALA A 977 16.75 -9.61 -8.61
C ALA A 977 16.39 -9.00 -7.24
N LEU A 978 17.08 -7.93 -6.84
CA LEU A 978 16.77 -7.17 -5.63
C LEU A 978 15.38 -6.52 -5.68
N ASP A 979 14.97 -5.99 -6.84
CA ASP A 979 13.63 -5.43 -7.04
C ASP A 979 12.54 -6.51 -6.85
N ILE A 980 12.76 -7.73 -7.37
CA ILE A 980 11.84 -8.87 -7.24
C ILE A 980 11.72 -9.32 -5.79
N LEU A 981 12.84 -9.52 -5.11
CA LEU A 981 12.86 -9.95 -3.71
C LEU A 981 12.32 -8.87 -2.78
N GLY A 982 12.58 -7.60 -3.08
CA GLY A 982 12.06 -6.46 -2.33
C GLY A 982 10.53 -6.40 -2.32
N THR A 983 9.85 -7.04 -3.28
CA THR A 983 8.38 -7.12 -3.29
C THR A 983 7.80 -7.91 -2.11
N MET A 984 8.61 -8.73 -1.44
CA MET A 984 8.20 -9.49 -0.25
C MET A 984 8.04 -8.59 0.99
N GLY A 985 8.58 -7.36 0.98
CA GLY A 985 8.54 -6.46 2.13
C GLY A 985 9.43 -6.88 3.31
N LEU A 986 10.25 -7.91 3.13
CA LEU A 986 11.24 -8.38 4.11
C LEU A 986 12.58 -7.64 3.91
N PRO A 987 13.36 -7.41 4.97
CA PRO A 987 14.70 -6.84 4.85
C PRO A 987 15.63 -7.79 4.10
N ILE A 988 16.36 -7.26 3.11
CA ILE A 988 17.39 -8.00 2.37
C ILE A 988 18.75 -7.68 2.95
N TRP A 989 19.57 -8.70 3.15
CA TRP A 989 20.98 -8.55 3.49
C TRP A 989 21.83 -9.19 2.41
N LEU A 990 22.87 -8.47 1.99
CA LEU A 990 23.98 -9.10 1.28
C LEU A 990 24.90 -9.68 2.34
N THR A 991 25.01 -11.00 2.41
CA THR A 991 25.44 -11.69 3.62
C THR A 991 26.90 -12.08 3.61
N GLU A 992 27.52 -12.25 2.43
CA GLU A 992 28.88 -12.81 2.25
C GLU A 992 29.60 -12.24 1.01
N VAL A 993 29.43 -10.94 0.73
CA VAL A 993 29.87 -10.35 -0.54
C VAL A 993 31.37 -10.51 -0.75
N ASP A 994 31.76 -11.21 -1.82
CA ASP A 994 33.14 -11.23 -2.31
C ASP A 994 33.19 -11.15 -3.83
N VAL A 995 34.36 -10.80 -4.36
CA VAL A 995 34.59 -10.65 -5.80
C VAL A 995 35.82 -11.46 -6.18
N GLY A 996 35.73 -12.19 -7.30
CA GLY A 996 36.86 -12.92 -7.87
C GLY A 996 38.09 -12.05 -8.10
N GLY A 997 39.29 -12.62 -7.95
CA GLY A 997 40.55 -11.91 -8.14
C GLY A 997 40.75 -11.43 -9.58
N GLY A 998 41.45 -10.31 -9.76
CA GLY A 998 41.74 -9.73 -11.08
C GLY A 998 42.06 -8.24 -11.00
N PRO A 999 42.49 -7.62 -12.12
CA PRO A 999 42.85 -6.20 -12.15
C PRO A 999 41.69 -5.26 -11.79
N ASP A 1000 40.45 -5.67 -12.09
CA ASP A 1000 39.24 -4.87 -11.86
C ASP A 1000 38.51 -5.22 -10.54
N GLN A 1001 39.08 -6.08 -9.69
CA GLN A 1001 38.43 -6.58 -8.46
C GLN A 1001 37.93 -5.43 -7.57
N ALA A 1002 38.75 -4.39 -7.36
CA ALA A 1002 38.39 -3.22 -6.56
C ALA A 1002 37.24 -2.41 -7.17
N HIS A 1003 37.25 -2.23 -8.50
CA HIS A 1003 36.21 -1.49 -9.21
C HIS A 1003 34.86 -2.23 -9.14
N ASN A 1004 34.87 -3.54 -9.42
CA ASN A 1004 33.69 -4.39 -9.36
C ASN A 1004 33.09 -4.42 -7.94
N LEU A 1005 33.93 -4.53 -6.91
CA LEU A 1005 33.50 -4.48 -5.52
C LEU A 1005 32.78 -3.15 -5.22
N GLU A 1006 33.32 -2.02 -5.66
CA GLU A 1006 32.67 -0.72 -5.44
C GLU A 1006 31.28 -0.66 -6.10
N ASP A 1007 31.15 -1.15 -7.34
CA ASP A 1007 29.89 -1.15 -8.07
C ASP A 1007 28.83 -2.03 -7.37
N ILE A 1008 29.20 -3.23 -6.93
CA ILE A 1008 28.32 -4.18 -6.22
C ILE A 1008 27.85 -3.57 -4.88
N LEU A 1009 28.78 -3.05 -4.09
CA LEU A 1009 28.45 -2.51 -2.76
C LEU A 1009 27.54 -1.29 -2.86
N ARG A 1010 27.77 -0.40 -3.84
CA ARG A 1010 26.87 0.74 -4.09
C ARG A 1010 25.52 0.33 -4.62
N GLU A 1011 25.47 -0.70 -5.45
CA GLU A 1011 24.21 -1.24 -5.96
C GLU A 1011 23.33 -1.75 -4.82
N GLY A 1012 23.90 -2.56 -3.92
CA GLY A 1012 23.23 -2.99 -2.69
C GLY A 1012 22.84 -1.83 -1.78
N TYR A 1013 23.79 -0.94 -1.46
CA TYR A 1013 23.55 0.16 -0.52
C TYR A 1013 22.49 1.17 -1.02
N SER A 1014 22.40 1.37 -2.33
CA SER A 1014 21.41 2.26 -2.95
C SER A 1014 20.00 1.65 -3.07
N HIS A 1015 19.82 0.35 -2.81
CA HIS A 1015 18.53 -0.32 -2.92
C HIS A 1015 17.68 -0.18 -1.64
N PRO A 1016 16.39 0.26 -1.73
CA PRO A 1016 15.57 0.56 -0.55
C PRO A 1016 15.18 -0.64 0.33
N ALA A 1017 15.21 -1.86 -0.23
CA ALA A 1017 14.95 -3.11 0.50
C ALA A 1017 16.19 -3.73 1.14
N VAL A 1018 17.39 -3.31 0.74
CA VAL A 1018 18.64 -3.80 1.35
C VAL A 1018 18.82 -3.05 2.66
N GLU A 1019 18.97 -3.77 3.76
CA GLU A 1019 19.10 -3.23 5.11
C GLU A 1019 20.40 -3.65 5.80
N GLY A 1020 21.25 -4.44 5.13
CA GLY A 1020 22.58 -4.75 5.64
C GLY A 1020 23.49 -5.35 4.57
N ILE A 1021 24.80 -5.17 4.76
CA ILE A 1021 25.84 -5.76 3.92
C ILE A 1021 26.95 -6.30 4.83
N ILE A 1022 27.35 -7.56 4.63
CA ILE A 1022 28.54 -8.15 5.20
C ILE A 1022 29.43 -8.62 4.05
N ILE A 1023 30.68 -8.15 4.03
CA ILE A 1023 31.68 -8.59 3.04
C ILE A 1023 32.41 -9.84 3.53
N PHE A 1024 32.71 -10.78 2.63
CA PHE A 1024 33.47 -11.99 2.92
C PHE A 1024 34.94 -11.82 2.50
N GLY A 1025 35.65 -10.95 3.22
CA GLY A 1025 37.06 -10.65 3.03
C GLY A 1025 37.73 -10.26 4.34
N GLY A 1026 39.05 -10.05 4.33
CA GLY A 1026 39.79 -9.70 5.54
C GLY A 1026 41.30 -9.63 5.30
N PRO A 1027 42.12 -9.49 6.35
CA PRO A 1027 43.56 -9.43 6.22
C PRO A 1027 44.12 -10.80 5.79
N ILE A 1028 45.18 -10.79 4.98
CA ILE A 1028 45.86 -12.03 4.56
C ILE A 1028 46.44 -12.79 5.75
N ALA A 1029 46.85 -12.10 6.81
CA ALA A 1029 47.34 -12.68 8.07
C ALA A 1029 46.29 -13.58 8.74
N ALA A 1030 45.00 -13.26 8.60
CA ALA A 1030 43.90 -14.10 9.07
C ALA A 1030 43.43 -15.13 8.01
N GLY A 1031 44.17 -15.32 6.91
CA GLY A 1031 43.90 -16.37 5.93
C GLY A 1031 42.88 -16.01 4.84
N PHE A 1032 42.45 -14.75 4.74
CA PHE A 1032 41.58 -14.29 3.64
C PHE A 1032 42.39 -14.10 2.36
N LYS A 1033 42.36 -15.12 1.47
CA LYS A 1033 43.13 -15.14 0.21
C LYS A 1033 42.32 -14.76 -1.03
N CYS A 1034 41.00 -14.93 -1.01
CA CYS A 1034 40.14 -14.68 -2.18
C CYS A 1034 39.88 -13.19 -2.38
N MET A 1035 39.57 -12.49 -1.28
CA MET A 1035 39.39 -11.04 -1.23
C MET A 1035 40.14 -10.50 -0.02
N THR A 1036 41.43 -10.25 -0.21
CA THR A 1036 42.35 -9.75 0.82
C THR A 1036 42.16 -8.25 0.95
N LEU A 1037 41.73 -7.77 2.12
CA LEU A 1037 41.59 -6.33 2.38
C LEU A 1037 42.91 -5.69 2.81
N GLU A 1038 43.76 -6.43 3.53
CA GLU A 1038 45.04 -5.95 4.04
C GLU A 1038 46.16 -6.96 3.79
N ASN A 1039 47.39 -6.47 3.58
CA ASN A 1039 48.59 -7.30 3.50
C ASN A 1039 49.05 -7.82 4.88
N TYR A 1040 50.21 -8.49 4.96
CA TYR A 1040 50.72 -9.05 6.23
C TYR A 1040 51.10 -7.97 7.26
N ASP A 1041 51.38 -6.75 6.79
CA ASP A 1041 51.74 -5.60 7.62
C ASP A 1041 50.50 -4.76 8.00
N PHE A 1042 49.29 -5.25 7.68
CA PHE A 1042 48.02 -4.55 7.88
C PHE A 1042 47.93 -3.20 7.15
N GLU A 1043 48.56 -3.12 5.97
CA GLU A 1043 48.37 -2.02 5.03
C GLU A 1043 47.29 -2.36 3.98
N PRO A 1044 46.46 -1.37 3.60
CA PRO A 1044 45.29 -1.62 2.77
C PRO A 1044 45.70 -1.98 1.35
N THR A 1045 45.08 -3.03 0.83
CA THR A 1045 45.11 -3.36 -0.60
C THR A 1045 44.14 -2.47 -1.38
N PRO A 1046 44.13 -2.46 -2.73
CA PRO A 1046 43.15 -1.70 -3.51
C PRO A 1046 41.68 -1.99 -3.16
N VAL A 1047 41.34 -3.24 -2.81
CA VAL A 1047 39.97 -3.57 -2.34
C VAL A 1047 39.73 -3.08 -0.91
N GLY A 1048 40.75 -3.10 -0.05
CA GLY A 1048 40.71 -2.50 1.29
C GLY A 1048 40.48 -0.99 1.24
N GLU A 1049 41.16 -0.30 0.32
CA GLU A 1049 40.98 1.14 0.08
C GLU A 1049 39.55 1.47 -0.35
N VAL A 1050 38.92 0.64 -1.20
CA VAL A 1050 37.51 0.80 -1.59
C VAL A 1050 36.59 0.65 -0.38
N VAL A 1051 36.83 -0.34 0.47
CA VAL A 1051 36.02 -0.54 1.69
C VAL A 1051 36.16 0.64 2.63
N ASP A 1052 37.38 1.09 2.92
CA ASP A 1052 37.64 2.24 3.79
C ASP A 1052 37.06 3.54 3.19
N LYS A 1053 37.13 3.71 1.87
CA LYS A 1053 36.48 4.81 1.14
C LYS A 1053 34.97 4.81 1.38
N LEU A 1054 34.29 3.68 1.18
CA LEU A 1054 32.83 3.58 1.33
C LEU A 1054 32.37 3.73 2.78
N ILE A 1055 33.10 3.17 3.76
CA ILE A 1055 32.85 3.40 5.20
C ILE A 1055 32.95 4.90 5.52
N ASN A 1056 33.89 5.61 4.90
CA ASN A 1056 34.03 7.05 5.10
C ASN A 1056 32.96 7.88 4.40
N GLU A 1057 32.49 7.42 3.24
CA GLU A 1057 31.45 8.08 2.46
C GLU A 1057 30.04 7.91 3.06
N TRP A 1058 29.73 6.71 3.57
CA TRP A 1058 28.41 6.33 4.09
C TRP A 1058 28.19 6.70 5.55
N LYS A 1059 28.75 7.84 5.95
CA LYS A 1059 28.52 8.46 7.26
C LYS A 1059 28.47 9.98 7.11
N SER A 1060 27.72 10.64 8.00
CA SER A 1060 27.68 12.10 8.05
C SER A 1060 28.99 12.68 8.59
N GLY A 1061 29.72 11.94 9.42
CA GLY A 1061 30.91 12.43 10.11
C GLY A 1061 30.60 13.60 11.04
N SER A 1062 31.60 14.48 11.25
CA SER A 1062 31.42 15.76 11.94
C SER A 1062 31.04 16.84 10.94
N ARG A 1063 29.90 17.49 11.15
CA ARG A 1063 29.39 18.58 10.30
C ARG A 1063 29.17 19.84 11.12
N GLN A 1064 29.20 20.98 10.45
CA GLN A 1064 29.01 22.28 11.07
C GLN A 1064 28.11 23.12 10.17
N VAL A 1065 27.07 23.70 10.74
CA VAL A 1065 26.18 24.65 10.06
C VAL A 1065 25.97 25.89 10.94
N ARG A 1066 25.64 27.00 10.31
CA ARG A 1066 25.28 28.25 10.99
C ARG A 1066 23.81 28.55 10.76
N THR A 1067 23.17 29.10 11.79
CA THR A 1067 21.79 29.54 11.73
C THR A 1067 21.65 30.85 10.98
N ASP A 1068 20.55 31.01 10.24
CA ASP A 1068 20.16 32.24 9.56
C ASP A 1068 19.50 33.23 10.52
N SER A 1069 19.03 34.37 10.00
CA SER A 1069 18.37 35.43 10.77
C SER A 1069 17.07 35.00 11.46
N ARG A 1070 16.52 33.84 11.13
CA ARG A 1070 15.35 33.22 11.81
C ARG A 1070 15.78 32.21 12.87
N GLY A 1071 17.08 32.05 13.10
CA GLY A 1071 17.65 31.04 13.97
C GLY A 1071 17.55 29.65 13.35
N MET A 1072 17.44 29.52 12.02
CA MET A 1072 17.21 28.25 11.33
C MET A 1072 18.46 27.80 10.57
N SER A 1073 18.73 26.49 10.54
CA SER A 1073 19.68 25.88 9.61
C SER A 1073 19.19 24.51 9.17
N GLU A 1074 19.58 24.06 7.98
CA GLU A 1074 19.16 22.76 7.44
C GLU A 1074 20.35 21.98 6.89
N ILE A 1075 20.35 20.66 7.06
CA ILE A 1075 21.39 19.77 6.56
C ILE A 1075 20.83 18.38 6.27
N LEU A 1076 21.41 17.70 5.29
CA LEU A 1076 21.10 16.31 4.96
C LEU A 1076 22.01 15.37 5.77
N LEU A 1077 21.44 14.52 6.61
CA LEU A 1077 22.16 13.58 7.47
C LEU A 1077 21.81 12.14 7.12
N PHE A 1078 22.79 11.22 7.20
CA PHE A 1078 22.53 9.80 7.10
C PHE A 1078 21.67 9.30 8.26
N HIS A 1079 21.02 8.15 8.11
CA HIS A 1079 20.36 7.50 9.24
C HIS A 1079 21.40 7.12 10.31
N GLY A 1080 21.06 7.31 11.57
CA GLY A 1080 21.95 7.02 12.69
C GLY A 1080 21.70 7.85 13.94
N ASP A 1081 22.56 7.67 14.94
CA ASP A 1081 22.48 8.39 16.21
C ASP A 1081 23.48 9.55 16.21
N TYR A 1082 23.07 10.71 16.69
CA TYR A 1082 23.81 11.96 16.59
C TYR A 1082 23.91 12.66 17.95
N ARG A 1083 25.05 13.33 18.17
CA ARG A 1083 25.24 14.33 19.21
C ARG A 1083 25.40 15.69 18.56
N VAL A 1084 24.67 16.69 19.02
CA VAL A 1084 24.75 18.07 18.53
C VAL A 1084 25.22 18.97 19.64
N LYS A 1085 26.20 19.81 19.36
CA LYS A 1085 26.65 20.89 20.24
C LYS A 1085 26.37 22.22 19.56
N VAL A 1086 25.68 23.12 20.25
CA VAL A 1086 25.47 24.49 19.75
C VAL A 1086 26.26 25.47 20.58
N SER A 1087 26.88 26.44 19.93
CA SER A 1087 27.61 27.53 20.57
C SER A 1087 27.35 28.83 19.81
N HIS A 1088 27.29 29.96 20.50
CA HIS A 1088 27.12 31.26 19.84
C HIS A 1088 28.39 32.11 20.03
N PRO A 1089 28.96 32.68 18.95
CA PRO A 1089 30.30 33.28 18.98
C PRO A 1089 30.44 34.50 19.90
N LEU A 1090 29.33 35.13 20.31
CA LEU A 1090 29.35 36.37 21.12
C LEU A 1090 29.08 36.18 22.61
N ILE A 1091 28.44 35.08 23.03
CA ILE A 1091 27.94 34.92 24.42
C ILE A 1091 28.71 33.86 25.24
N ASN A 1092 29.75 33.24 24.66
CA ASN A 1092 30.59 32.23 25.32
C ASN A 1092 29.81 31.10 26.03
N SER A 1093 28.62 30.77 25.52
CA SER A 1093 27.69 29.75 26.04
C SER A 1093 27.56 28.61 25.03
N SER A 1094 27.38 27.37 25.51
CA SER A 1094 27.18 26.20 24.66
C SER A 1094 26.28 25.14 25.29
N MET A 1095 25.47 24.45 24.48
CA MET A 1095 24.62 23.33 24.90
C MET A 1095 24.90 22.07 24.06
N SER A 1096 24.48 20.90 24.53
CA SER A 1096 24.56 19.65 23.74
C SER A 1096 23.33 18.77 23.92
N ILE A 1097 22.92 18.09 22.84
CA ILE A 1097 21.80 17.13 22.82
C ILE A 1097 22.19 15.87 22.05
N ASN A 1098 21.47 14.78 22.27
CA ASN A 1098 21.53 13.60 21.41
C ASN A 1098 20.18 13.39 20.73
N PHE A 1099 20.19 12.94 19.47
CA PHE A 1099 18.97 12.59 18.74
C PHE A 1099 19.26 11.50 17.70
N LYS A 1100 18.20 10.91 17.15
CA LYS A 1100 18.27 9.82 16.17
C LYS A 1100 17.59 10.22 14.87
N VAL A 1101 18.22 9.86 13.75
CA VAL A 1101 17.67 10.00 12.39
C VAL A 1101 17.29 8.60 11.90
N THR A 1102 16.00 8.36 11.61
CA THR A 1102 15.52 7.06 11.09
C THR A 1102 14.85 7.16 9.73
N LYS A 1103 14.58 6.00 9.13
CA LYS A 1103 13.93 5.86 7.82
C LYS A 1103 12.49 6.37 7.84
N GLU A 1104 11.81 6.21 8.97
CA GLU A 1104 10.41 6.56 9.23
C GLU A 1104 10.23 8.03 9.60
N THR A 1105 11.32 8.73 9.97
CA THR A 1105 11.21 10.14 10.36
C THR A 1105 10.97 11.02 9.14
N GLU A 1106 9.95 11.86 9.21
CA GLU A 1106 9.62 12.87 8.22
C GLU A 1106 10.01 14.23 8.81
N ASN A 1107 10.88 14.99 8.11
CA ASN A 1107 11.35 16.32 8.54
C ASN A 1107 11.65 16.50 10.02
N ILE A 1108 12.91 16.27 10.41
CA ILE A 1108 13.32 16.43 11.81
C ILE A 1108 13.53 17.92 12.09
N THR A 1109 12.68 18.53 12.91
CA THR A 1109 12.95 19.86 13.47
C THR A 1109 13.47 19.72 14.90
N VAL A 1110 14.68 20.19 15.14
CA VAL A 1110 15.32 20.16 16.46
C VAL A 1110 15.31 21.57 17.04
N LEU A 1111 14.51 21.78 18.09
CA LEU A 1111 14.43 23.06 18.81
C LEU A 1111 15.51 23.10 19.90
N LEU A 1112 16.31 24.17 19.90
CA LEU A 1112 17.44 24.37 20.80
C LEU A 1112 17.33 25.74 21.45
N GLN A 1113 17.27 25.76 22.77
CA GLN A 1113 17.24 26.99 23.59
C GLN A 1113 18.56 27.14 24.33
N PHE A 1114 19.25 28.27 24.14
CA PHE A 1114 20.47 28.62 24.89
C PHE A 1114 20.17 29.73 25.89
N ASP A 1115 20.65 29.56 27.11
CA ASP A 1115 20.68 30.62 28.10
C ASP A 1115 21.72 31.67 27.67
N ALA A 1116 21.26 32.92 27.62
CA ALA A 1116 22.03 34.09 27.19
C ALA A 1116 22.95 34.61 28.29
#